data_AF-A0A1J4KRW4-F1
#
_entry.id   AF-A0A1J4KRW4-F1
#
_cell.length_a   1.000
_cell.length_b   1.000
_cell.length_c   1.000
_cell.angle_alpha   90.00
_cell.angle_beta   90.00
_cell.angle_gamma   90.00
#
_symmetry.space_group_name_H-M   'P 1'
#
loop_
_entity.id
_entity.type
_entity.pdbx_description
1 polymer ?
#
loop_
_entity_poly.entity_id
_entity_poly.type
_entity_poly.pdbx_seq_one_letter_code
_entity_poly.pdbx_strand_id
1 'polypeptide(L)'
;MFDDLRNQEFFQLNNGAFADFGGSSPISQSSVSRIEEYANDLFSLYPSSTSPKASIDIEIETFSNELLAHFKTDSSKYSIFFAGNTSAVLRSLGHAFPWGPGHKFIYHIDNHNSILGMRNIVSRNSGELEVVSDFPTNTGDSHSLFAYVPQSNFNGKKYPLDWVNKFQELKPGFAHVLLDCAAYSPSCDVDLSALSPDFVAISLLKMFGVSGGALFVRNDIKDIMVNFSPPTYDKMSIVAAYAGMKTRQSFAKSLGCSISEHVYNLAKSLHTSLKEMRHYNNSLLVKLYPEEFGPISEQGGMVTFNLFDSKGHGITHDGIFTIASANNIFVRFGVHCNPGATYTNLEWEGLNIAEATKKHEAACSLTASMISGRFVGSIRVSFGFTSTQNDVDLISNFFRSHFLEKEPESFKEPESFKLAKAFIHPIKGCHGIEIKTDTHRIVRGGLWLDENWGVADEMSTFLDRRRCPKLATLKLDLIDDNLVVTAPDGKSISISTRNRPRGTDFTSSTVCHEKIKGKIYDNRVNSWFTDVLGQKAVLVNFELTEMKPYRCFFTASLDAVGCTTPSKLEQLKPHFIFESDQPFIEDSWQQSDRILGEDLNFRVSRLLPASTEAMIDCETGEEVTEPLRSICLVHGGRRSPAFGLELVAGFVPSRKNPKELKLGSILH
;
A
#
# COMPACT_ATOMS: atom_id res chain seq x y z
N MET A 1 -30.98 -6.10 10.57
CA MET A 1 -31.00 -6.59 9.16
C MET A 1 -29.73 -6.23 8.40
N PHE A 2 -29.41 -4.95 8.15
CA PHE A 2 -28.15 -4.59 7.46
C PHE A 2 -26.92 -5.08 8.22
N ASP A 3 -26.83 -4.79 9.52
CA ASP A 3 -25.67 -5.20 10.34
C ASP A 3 -25.52 -6.71 10.45
N ASP A 4 -26.64 -7.43 10.56
CA ASP A 4 -26.64 -8.91 10.57
C ASP A 4 -26.10 -9.47 9.25
N LEU A 5 -26.54 -8.91 8.11
CA LEU A 5 -26.02 -9.27 6.78
C LEU A 5 -24.53 -8.94 6.66
N ARG A 6 -24.09 -7.78 7.14
CA ARG A 6 -22.67 -7.37 7.13
C ARG A 6 -21.82 -8.33 7.97
N ASN A 7 -22.30 -8.69 9.15
CA ASN A 7 -21.62 -9.66 10.03
C ASN A 7 -21.56 -11.06 9.42
N GLN A 8 -22.61 -11.49 8.71
CA GLN A 8 -22.65 -12.82 8.09
C GLN A 8 -21.79 -12.90 6.83
N GLU A 9 -21.90 -11.92 5.94
CA GLU A 9 -21.30 -11.98 4.60
C GLU A 9 -19.92 -11.33 4.53
N PHE A 10 -19.61 -10.42 5.47
CA PHE A 10 -18.43 -9.57 5.45
C PHE A 10 -17.84 -9.32 6.85
N PHE A 11 -17.79 -10.36 7.71
CA PHE A 11 -17.27 -10.26 9.09
C PHE A 11 -15.85 -9.67 9.16
N GLN A 12 -15.04 -9.85 8.13
CA GLN A 12 -13.70 -9.28 8.02
C GLN A 12 -13.68 -7.74 8.05
N LEU A 13 -14.81 -7.09 7.76
CA LEU A 13 -14.96 -5.64 7.78
C LEU A 13 -15.34 -5.08 9.17
N ASN A 14 -15.44 -5.94 10.19
CA ASN A 14 -15.80 -5.51 11.55
C ASN A 14 -14.61 -4.99 12.36
N ASN A 15 -13.37 -5.22 11.90
CA ASN A 15 -12.16 -4.79 12.60
C ASN A 15 -11.43 -3.71 11.81
N GLY A 16 -11.92 -2.47 11.89
CA GLY A 16 -11.38 -1.31 11.18
C GLY A 16 -12.33 -0.75 10.13
N ALA A 17 -11.78 -0.02 9.16
CA ALA A 17 -12.54 0.61 8.08
C ALA A 17 -11.94 0.25 6.72
N PHE A 18 -12.75 -0.36 5.85
CA PHE A 18 -12.38 -0.65 4.46
C PHE A 18 -13.08 0.31 3.50
N ALA A 19 -12.29 1.00 2.68
CA ALA A 19 -12.81 1.96 1.71
C ALA A 19 -11.95 2.01 0.42
N ASP A 20 -11.60 0.84 -0.14
CA ASP A 20 -11.00 0.69 -1.49
C ASP A 20 -11.95 -0.03 -2.48
N PHE A 21 -13.26 0.22 -2.40
CA PHE A 21 -14.24 -0.37 -3.31
C PHE A 21 -14.03 0.02 -4.79
N GLY A 22 -13.41 1.18 -5.06
CA GLY A 22 -13.01 1.58 -6.40
C GLY A 22 -11.86 0.74 -6.97
N GLY A 23 -11.12 0.03 -6.12
CA GLY A 23 -10.11 -0.95 -6.50
C GLY A 23 -10.74 -2.33 -6.66
N SER A 24 -11.35 -2.84 -5.59
CA SER A 24 -12.06 -4.12 -5.55
C SER A 24 -13.10 -4.10 -4.44
N SER A 25 -14.24 -4.77 -4.66
CA SER A 25 -15.10 -5.12 -3.53
C SER A 25 -14.45 -6.24 -2.71
N PRO A 26 -14.68 -6.31 -1.39
CA PRO A 26 -14.40 -7.51 -0.62
C PRO A 26 -15.22 -8.69 -1.15
N ILE A 27 -14.66 -9.89 -1.11
CA ILE A 27 -15.41 -11.11 -1.44
C ILE A 27 -16.38 -11.44 -0.32
N SER A 28 -17.60 -11.87 -0.67
CA SER A 28 -18.61 -12.29 0.32
C SER A 28 -18.40 -13.73 0.76
N GLN A 29 -18.82 -14.05 1.99
CA GLN A 29 -18.78 -15.42 2.50
C GLN A 29 -19.55 -16.40 1.59
N SER A 30 -20.71 -15.98 1.04
CA SER A 30 -21.46 -16.79 0.07
C SER A 30 -20.65 -17.07 -1.21
N SER A 31 -19.86 -16.12 -1.69
CA SER A 31 -18.99 -16.33 -2.86
C SER A 31 -17.85 -17.29 -2.55
N VAL A 32 -17.25 -17.20 -1.35
CA VAL A 32 -16.21 -18.13 -0.88
C VAL A 32 -16.76 -19.55 -0.77
N SER A 33 -17.91 -19.74 -0.11
CA SER A 33 -18.54 -21.05 0.01
C SER A 33 -18.87 -21.65 -1.36
N ARG A 34 -19.33 -20.84 -2.32
CA ARG A 34 -19.57 -21.33 -3.68
C ARG A 34 -18.30 -21.80 -4.39
N ILE A 35 -17.15 -21.13 -4.17
CA ILE A 35 -15.83 -21.55 -4.67
C ILE A 35 -15.45 -22.90 -4.06
N GLU A 36 -15.60 -23.06 -2.74
CA GLU A 36 -15.30 -24.29 -2.03
C GLU A 36 -16.17 -25.46 -2.52
N GLU A 37 -17.47 -25.23 -2.70
CA GLU A 37 -18.40 -26.22 -3.28
C GLU A 37 -17.97 -26.63 -4.69
N TYR A 38 -17.61 -25.67 -5.55
CA TYR A 38 -17.13 -25.95 -6.90
C TYR A 38 -15.85 -26.79 -6.90
N ALA A 39 -14.91 -26.46 -6.01
CA ALA A 39 -13.63 -27.16 -5.89
C ALA A 39 -13.77 -28.59 -5.34
N ASN A 40 -14.73 -28.82 -4.44
CA ASN A 40 -14.98 -30.13 -3.84
C ASN A 40 -15.84 -31.05 -4.73
N ASP A 41 -16.56 -30.50 -5.71
CA ASP A 41 -17.29 -31.31 -6.69
C ASP A 41 -16.33 -31.96 -7.70
N LEU A 42 -15.97 -33.23 -7.41
CA LEU A 42 -15.12 -34.12 -8.20
C LEU A 42 -15.54 -34.23 -9.68
N PHE A 43 -16.81 -33.95 -10.01
CA PHE A 43 -17.35 -34.12 -11.36
C PHE A 43 -17.45 -32.81 -12.15
N SER A 44 -17.16 -31.65 -11.55
CA SER A 44 -17.13 -30.35 -12.25
C SER A 44 -16.20 -30.33 -13.47
N LEU A 45 -15.18 -31.21 -13.49
CA LEU A 45 -14.20 -31.33 -14.57
C LEU A 45 -14.50 -32.47 -15.56
N TYR A 46 -15.47 -33.35 -15.28
CA TYR A 46 -15.73 -34.53 -16.12
C TYR A 46 -16.66 -34.20 -17.30
N PRO A 47 -16.28 -34.43 -18.56
CA PRO A 47 -17.11 -34.10 -19.71
C PRO A 47 -18.14 -35.21 -20.00
N SER A 48 -19.36 -35.10 -19.47
CA SER A 48 -20.50 -35.90 -19.95
C SER A 48 -21.83 -35.11 -19.94
N SER A 49 -22.77 -35.47 -20.82
CA SER A 49 -24.09 -34.82 -20.93
C SER A 49 -25.02 -35.06 -19.74
N THR A 50 -24.62 -35.94 -18.81
CA THR A 50 -25.32 -36.26 -17.55
C THR A 50 -24.49 -35.86 -16.31
N SER A 51 -23.40 -35.09 -16.50
CA SER A 51 -22.50 -34.67 -15.42
C SER A 51 -22.88 -33.30 -14.82
N PRO A 52 -22.44 -33.00 -13.58
CA PRO A 52 -22.50 -31.67 -12.94
C PRO A 52 -21.95 -30.51 -13.79
N LYS A 53 -21.11 -30.78 -14.80
CA LYS A 53 -20.67 -29.76 -15.77
C LYS A 53 -21.84 -29.11 -16.52
N ALA A 54 -22.89 -29.88 -16.85
CA ALA A 54 -24.11 -29.32 -17.44
C ALA A 54 -24.85 -28.41 -16.44
N SER A 55 -24.81 -28.71 -15.14
CA SER A 55 -25.40 -27.85 -14.10
C SER A 55 -24.68 -26.51 -13.95
N ILE A 56 -23.34 -26.50 -14.04
CA ILE A 56 -22.54 -25.26 -14.00
C ILE A 56 -22.82 -24.39 -15.22
N ASP A 57 -22.91 -24.99 -16.41
CA ASP A 57 -23.20 -24.24 -17.62
C ASP A 57 -24.60 -23.61 -17.59
N ILE A 58 -25.60 -24.30 -17.04
CA ILE A 58 -26.94 -23.75 -16.77
C ILE A 58 -26.89 -22.62 -15.73
N GLU A 59 -26.10 -22.77 -14.67
CA GLU A 59 -25.92 -21.71 -13.65
C GLU A 59 -25.28 -20.46 -14.25
N ILE A 60 -24.27 -20.60 -15.10
CA ILE A 60 -23.62 -19.48 -15.81
C ILE A 60 -24.59 -18.83 -16.80
N GLU A 61 -25.40 -19.60 -17.52
CA GLU A 61 -26.45 -19.08 -18.39
C GLU A 61 -27.51 -18.30 -17.59
N THR A 62 -27.91 -18.84 -16.44
CA THR A 62 -28.84 -18.17 -15.50
C THR A 62 -28.25 -16.86 -15.00
N PHE A 63 -26.99 -16.86 -14.57
CA PHE A 63 -26.28 -15.65 -14.17
C PHE A 63 -26.22 -14.63 -15.30
N SER A 64 -25.95 -15.06 -16.54
CA SER A 64 -25.92 -14.18 -17.71
C SER A 64 -27.27 -13.48 -17.91
N ASN A 65 -28.37 -14.22 -17.84
CA ASN A 65 -29.72 -13.68 -18.00
C ASN A 65 -30.11 -12.73 -16.85
N GLU A 66 -29.81 -13.11 -15.60
CA GLU A 66 -30.04 -12.22 -14.45
C GLU A 66 -29.17 -10.96 -14.50
N LEU A 67 -27.94 -11.07 -15.00
CA LEU A 67 -27.05 -9.94 -15.18
C LEU A 67 -27.57 -9.00 -16.27
N LEU A 68 -28.09 -9.50 -17.40
CA LEU A 68 -28.81 -8.67 -18.39
C LEU A 68 -30.00 -7.96 -17.75
N ALA A 69 -30.82 -8.68 -16.97
CA ALA A 69 -31.97 -8.11 -16.29
C ALA A 69 -31.58 -7.03 -15.26
N HIS A 70 -30.45 -7.21 -14.56
CA HIS A 70 -29.89 -6.21 -13.65
C HIS A 70 -29.58 -4.89 -14.36
N PHE A 71 -29.14 -4.94 -15.62
CA PHE A 71 -28.90 -3.79 -16.49
C PHE A 71 -30.14 -3.38 -17.31
N LYS A 72 -31.33 -3.89 -16.96
CA LYS A 72 -32.62 -3.65 -17.63
C LYS A 72 -32.61 -3.95 -19.13
N THR A 73 -32.03 -5.08 -19.51
CA THR A 73 -32.05 -5.60 -20.89
C THR A 73 -32.20 -7.13 -20.88
N ASP A 74 -32.23 -7.74 -22.06
CA ASP A 74 -32.29 -9.19 -22.24
C ASP A 74 -31.36 -9.65 -23.40
N SER A 75 -31.37 -10.96 -23.64
CA SER A 75 -30.54 -11.64 -24.63
C SER A 75 -30.95 -11.37 -26.08
N SER A 76 -32.16 -10.83 -26.31
CA SER A 76 -32.62 -10.42 -27.64
C SER A 76 -31.95 -9.12 -28.08
N LYS A 77 -31.60 -8.24 -27.12
CA LYS A 77 -30.94 -6.96 -27.41
C LYS A 77 -29.41 -7.02 -27.26
N TYR A 78 -28.89 -7.71 -26.26
CA TYR A 78 -27.44 -7.81 -26.01
C TYR A 78 -26.98 -9.24 -25.79
N SER A 79 -25.73 -9.51 -26.14
CA SER A 79 -25.02 -10.71 -25.71
C SER A 79 -23.90 -10.39 -24.73
N ILE A 80 -23.70 -11.26 -23.75
CA ILE A 80 -22.61 -11.15 -22.76
C ILE A 80 -21.45 -12.06 -23.14
N PHE A 81 -20.24 -11.54 -23.00
CA PHE A 81 -19.01 -12.32 -23.08
C PHE A 81 -18.17 -12.11 -21.81
N PHE A 82 -17.87 -13.20 -21.10
CA PHE A 82 -17.03 -13.17 -19.90
C PHE A 82 -15.54 -13.37 -20.24
N ALA A 83 -14.66 -12.82 -19.39
CA ALA A 83 -13.22 -13.08 -19.40
C ALA A 83 -12.67 -13.12 -17.98
N GLY A 84 -11.41 -13.54 -17.84
CA GLY A 84 -10.68 -13.50 -16.56
C GLY A 84 -10.58 -12.11 -15.90
N ASN A 85 -10.71 -11.00 -16.64
CA ASN A 85 -10.81 -9.64 -16.12
C ASN A 85 -11.35 -8.65 -17.17
N THR A 86 -11.69 -7.42 -16.76
CA THR A 86 -12.19 -6.36 -17.66
C THR A 86 -11.19 -6.01 -18.77
N SER A 87 -9.90 -5.99 -18.49
CA SER A 87 -8.88 -5.71 -19.51
C SER A 87 -8.87 -6.76 -20.63
N ALA A 88 -9.17 -8.03 -20.31
CA ALA A 88 -9.23 -9.10 -21.29
C ALA A 88 -10.41 -8.94 -22.26
N VAL A 89 -11.62 -8.62 -21.75
CA VAL A 89 -12.77 -8.36 -22.66
C VAL A 89 -12.55 -7.12 -23.53
N LEU A 90 -11.96 -6.06 -22.99
CA LEU A 90 -11.64 -4.84 -23.73
C LEU A 90 -10.58 -5.08 -24.80
N ARG A 91 -9.58 -5.91 -24.52
CA ARG A 91 -8.57 -6.31 -25.50
C ARG A 91 -9.18 -7.13 -26.63
N SER A 92 -10.06 -8.09 -26.32
CA SER A 92 -10.77 -8.88 -27.34
C SER A 92 -11.62 -7.98 -28.24
N LEU A 93 -12.33 -7.00 -27.67
CA LEU A 93 -13.06 -5.99 -28.46
C LEU A 93 -12.10 -5.20 -29.36
N GLY A 94 -10.97 -4.75 -28.83
CA GLY A 94 -9.97 -4.01 -29.60
C GLY A 94 -9.44 -4.77 -30.81
N HIS A 95 -9.26 -6.09 -30.72
CA HIS A 95 -8.87 -6.92 -31.86
C HIS A 95 -10.00 -7.22 -32.83
N ALA A 96 -11.25 -7.24 -32.35
CA ALA A 96 -12.40 -7.57 -33.16
C ALA A 96 -12.97 -6.37 -33.93
N PHE A 97 -12.80 -5.15 -33.42
CA PHE A 97 -13.27 -3.94 -34.08
C PHE A 97 -12.54 -3.72 -35.42
N PRO A 98 -13.23 -3.26 -36.49
CA PRO A 98 -12.73 -3.34 -37.86
C PRO A 98 -11.75 -2.21 -38.21
N TRP A 99 -10.72 -1.93 -37.40
CA TRP A 99 -9.80 -0.80 -37.62
C TRP A 99 -9.21 -0.74 -39.04
N GLY A 100 -9.09 0.48 -39.58
CA GLY A 100 -8.63 0.75 -40.94
C GLY A 100 -8.47 2.26 -41.21
N PRO A 101 -8.00 2.66 -42.40
CA PRO A 101 -7.89 4.06 -42.78
C PRO A 101 -9.22 4.80 -42.66
N GLY A 102 -9.19 6.01 -42.08
CA GLY A 102 -10.39 6.82 -41.80
C GLY A 102 -11.20 6.36 -40.58
N HIS A 103 -10.81 5.28 -39.90
CA HIS A 103 -11.39 4.91 -38.60
C HIS A 103 -10.77 5.74 -37.49
N LYS A 104 -11.55 6.06 -36.47
CA LYS A 104 -11.11 6.89 -35.36
C LYS A 104 -11.45 6.27 -34.01
N PHE A 105 -10.44 6.11 -33.15
CA PHE A 105 -10.64 5.75 -31.76
C PHE A 105 -10.54 6.99 -30.89
N ILE A 106 -11.66 7.37 -30.29
CA ILE A 106 -11.78 8.52 -29.39
C ILE A 106 -11.91 7.96 -27.99
N TYR A 107 -11.08 8.40 -27.04
CA TYR A 107 -11.22 7.99 -25.64
C TYR A 107 -11.18 9.18 -24.69
N HIS A 108 -11.96 9.09 -23.63
CA HIS A 108 -12.01 10.12 -22.62
C HIS A 108 -10.78 10.04 -21.68
N ILE A 109 -10.29 11.19 -21.21
CA ILE A 109 -9.06 11.31 -20.39
C ILE A 109 -9.14 10.57 -19.05
N ASP A 110 -10.35 10.36 -18.53
CA ASP A 110 -10.62 9.64 -17.29
C ASP A 110 -10.68 8.12 -17.45
N ASN A 111 -10.57 7.59 -18.68
CA ASN A 111 -10.62 6.16 -18.90
C ASN A 111 -9.47 5.42 -18.21
N HIS A 112 -9.76 4.19 -17.81
CA HIS A 112 -8.79 3.30 -17.22
C HIS A 112 -7.72 2.87 -18.25
N ASN A 113 -6.51 2.56 -17.78
CA ASN A 113 -5.38 2.10 -18.60
C ASN A 113 -5.71 0.89 -19.49
N SER A 114 -6.71 0.09 -19.11
CA SER A 114 -7.22 -1.02 -19.93
C SER A 114 -7.79 -0.58 -21.28
N ILE A 115 -8.41 0.60 -21.35
CA ILE A 115 -8.90 1.22 -22.60
C ILE A 115 -7.73 1.82 -23.37
N LEU A 116 -6.80 2.50 -22.68
CA LEU A 116 -5.62 3.09 -23.30
C LEU A 116 -4.73 2.06 -24.00
N GLY A 117 -4.78 0.80 -23.57
CA GLY A 117 -4.10 -0.32 -24.22
C GLY A 117 -4.55 -0.58 -25.67
N MET A 118 -5.76 -0.16 -26.06
CA MET A 118 -6.26 -0.32 -27.43
C MET A 118 -5.52 0.57 -28.44
N ARG A 119 -4.88 1.66 -27.99
CA ARG A 119 -4.17 2.62 -28.87
C ARG A 119 -3.14 1.96 -29.78
N ASN A 120 -2.42 0.98 -29.24
CA ASN A 120 -1.43 0.20 -30.00
C ASN A 120 -2.07 -0.66 -31.09
N ILE A 121 -3.26 -1.22 -30.82
CA ILE A 121 -4.01 -2.04 -31.79
C ILE A 121 -4.54 -1.14 -32.92
N VAL A 122 -5.13 0.01 -32.56
CA VAL A 122 -5.66 0.99 -33.51
C VAL A 122 -4.56 1.49 -34.46
N SER A 123 -3.42 1.93 -33.90
CA SER A 123 -2.30 2.46 -34.68
C SER A 123 -1.70 1.43 -35.65
N ARG A 124 -1.59 0.17 -35.22
CA ARG A 124 -1.10 -0.93 -36.08
C ARG A 124 -2.01 -1.24 -37.25
N ASN A 125 -3.30 -0.91 -37.14
CA ASN A 125 -4.30 -1.12 -38.17
C ASN A 125 -4.70 0.20 -38.87
N SER A 126 -3.84 1.22 -38.85
CA SER A 126 -4.03 2.50 -39.56
C SER A 126 -5.25 3.31 -39.13
N GLY A 127 -5.77 3.11 -37.92
CA GLY A 127 -6.79 3.97 -37.33
C GLY A 127 -6.19 5.22 -36.65
N GLU A 128 -6.98 6.28 -36.58
CA GLU A 128 -6.64 7.53 -35.91
C GLU A 128 -6.94 7.47 -34.41
N LEU A 129 -6.19 8.24 -33.62
CA LEU A 129 -6.33 8.35 -32.16
C LEU A 129 -6.69 9.78 -31.77
N GLU A 130 -7.70 9.92 -30.91
CA GLU A 130 -8.09 11.20 -30.32
C GLU A 130 -8.35 11.02 -28.82
N VAL A 131 -7.83 11.96 -28.02
CA VAL A 131 -8.11 12.03 -26.57
C VAL A 131 -8.93 13.27 -26.29
N VAL A 132 -9.99 13.11 -25.51
CA VAL A 132 -10.91 14.20 -25.16
C VAL A 132 -11.09 14.30 -23.65
N SER A 133 -11.34 15.50 -23.15
CA SER A 133 -11.70 15.76 -21.74
C SER A 133 -13.19 16.09 -21.56
N ASP A 134 -13.94 16.10 -22.66
CA ASP A 134 -15.37 16.38 -22.73
C ASP A 134 -15.97 15.61 -23.92
N PHE A 135 -17.25 15.81 -24.21
CA PHE A 135 -17.96 15.20 -25.32
C PHE A 135 -17.27 15.47 -26.67
N PRO A 136 -16.95 14.44 -27.48
CA PRO A 136 -16.38 14.63 -28.80
C PRO A 136 -17.44 15.13 -29.80
N THR A 137 -17.11 16.19 -30.52
CA THR A 137 -18.04 16.84 -31.48
C THR A 137 -17.85 16.36 -32.91
N ASN A 138 -16.93 15.43 -33.18
CA ASN A 138 -16.64 14.93 -34.52
C ASN A 138 -16.43 13.41 -34.52
N THR A 139 -16.44 12.83 -35.72
CA THR A 139 -16.13 11.42 -36.00
C THR A 139 -15.06 11.35 -37.10
N GLY A 140 -14.51 10.15 -37.34
CA GLY A 140 -13.67 9.88 -38.50
C GLY A 140 -14.45 9.69 -39.80
N ASP A 141 -13.73 9.50 -40.91
CA ASP A 141 -14.29 9.31 -42.25
C ASP A 141 -15.07 8.00 -42.43
N SER A 142 -14.83 7.00 -41.57
CA SER A 142 -15.58 5.73 -41.53
C SER A 142 -15.95 5.38 -40.07
N HIS A 143 -15.75 4.14 -39.59
CA HIS A 143 -16.11 3.71 -38.23
C HIS A 143 -15.33 4.47 -37.15
N SER A 144 -16.05 4.99 -36.17
CA SER A 144 -15.50 5.66 -34.99
C SER A 144 -15.96 4.96 -33.73
N LEU A 145 -15.06 4.74 -32.78
CA LEU A 145 -15.39 4.18 -31.46
C LEU A 145 -15.05 5.22 -30.40
N PHE A 146 -16.08 5.73 -29.73
CA PHE A 146 -15.93 6.58 -28.55
C PHE A 146 -16.00 5.74 -27.27
N ALA A 147 -14.89 5.66 -26.54
CA ALA A 147 -14.80 5.00 -25.26
C ALA A 147 -14.78 6.02 -24.11
N TYR A 148 -15.74 5.94 -23.19
CA TYR A 148 -15.76 6.81 -22.02
C TYR A 148 -16.27 6.10 -20.76
N VAL A 149 -15.88 6.63 -19.60
CA VAL A 149 -16.35 6.19 -18.29
C VAL A 149 -17.52 7.08 -17.83
N PRO A 150 -18.66 6.53 -17.40
CA PRO A 150 -19.71 7.34 -16.77
C PRO A 150 -19.34 7.84 -15.38
N GLN A 151 -18.33 7.24 -14.74
CA GLN A 151 -17.76 7.70 -13.47
C GLN A 151 -16.25 7.49 -13.44
N SER A 152 -15.53 8.56 -13.10
CA SER A 152 -14.08 8.56 -12.94
C SER A 152 -13.66 7.66 -11.79
N ASN A 153 -12.71 6.77 -12.07
CA ASN A 153 -12.12 5.90 -11.05
C ASN A 153 -11.15 6.66 -10.11
N PHE A 154 -10.82 7.92 -10.42
CA PHE A 154 -9.97 8.77 -9.60
C PHE A 154 -10.79 9.35 -8.45
N ASN A 155 -11.67 10.30 -8.77
CA ASN A 155 -12.41 11.09 -7.77
C ASN A 155 -13.92 10.82 -7.74
N GLY A 156 -14.45 9.90 -8.55
CA GLY A 156 -15.88 9.64 -8.60
C GLY A 156 -16.70 10.66 -9.39
N LYS A 157 -16.08 11.60 -10.12
CA LYS A 157 -16.79 12.52 -11.03
C LYS A 157 -17.61 11.73 -12.06
N LYS A 158 -18.88 12.08 -12.23
CA LYS A 158 -19.80 11.44 -13.19
C LYS A 158 -19.92 12.26 -14.47
N TYR A 159 -20.12 11.56 -15.59
CA TYR A 159 -20.32 12.12 -16.91
C TYR A 159 -21.71 11.75 -17.45
N PRO A 160 -22.32 12.59 -18.30
CA PRO A 160 -23.65 12.33 -18.84
C PRO A 160 -23.74 11.00 -19.61
N LEU A 161 -24.80 10.23 -19.32
CA LEU A 161 -25.09 8.99 -20.05
C LEU A 161 -25.69 9.26 -21.44
N ASP A 162 -26.29 10.43 -21.65
CA ASP A 162 -26.89 10.82 -22.94
C ASP A 162 -25.86 11.03 -24.06
N TRP A 163 -24.56 11.12 -23.71
CA TRP A 163 -23.44 11.11 -24.65
C TRP A 163 -23.45 9.87 -25.55
N VAL A 164 -23.99 8.75 -25.07
CA VAL A 164 -24.19 7.54 -25.87
C VAL A 164 -25.00 7.86 -27.13
N ASN A 165 -26.21 8.40 -26.95
CA ASN A 165 -27.13 8.67 -28.05
C ASN A 165 -26.60 9.83 -28.91
N LYS A 166 -26.12 10.91 -28.28
CA LYS A 166 -25.57 12.08 -28.97
C LYS A 166 -24.42 11.71 -29.91
N PHE A 167 -23.51 10.83 -29.49
CA PHE A 167 -22.38 10.43 -30.33
C PHE A 167 -22.83 9.54 -31.49
N GLN A 168 -23.71 8.56 -31.22
CA GLN A 168 -24.25 7.66 -32.27
C GLN A 168 -25.01 8.45 -33.36
N GLU A 169 -25.67 9.54 -32.99
CA GLU A 169 -26.38 10.44 -33.92
C GLU A 169 -25.45 11.26 -34.82
N LEU A 170 -24.18 11.47 -34.45
CA LEU A 170 -23.22 12.21 -35.29
C LEU A 170 -23.00 11.52 -36.64
N LYS A 171 -23.03 10.18 -36.65
CA LYS A 171 -22.88 9.38 -37.87
C LYS A 171 -23.53 8.00 -37.71
N PRO A 172 -24.85 7.89 -37.94
CA PRO A 172 -25.59 6.63 -37.74
C PRO A 172 -24.95 5.45 -38.48
N GLY A 173 -24.77 4.33 -37.77
CA GLY A 173 -24.15 3.11 -38.29
C GLY A 173 -22.61 3.10 -38.29
N PHE A 174 -21.96 4.25 -38.10
CA PHE A 174 -20.50 4.36 -38.06
C PHE A 174 -19.96 4.97 -36.76
N ALA A 175 -20.77 5.69 -35.98
CA ALA A 175 -20.40 6.20 -34.66
C ALA A 175 -20.83 5.20 -33.57
N HIS A 176 -19.85 4.53 -32.97
CA HIS A 176 -20.06 3.50 -31.96
C HIS A 176 -19.59 3.97 -30.58
N VAL A 177 -20.23 3.48 -29.53
CA VAL A 177 -19.91 3.83 -28.14
C VAL A 177 -19.54 2.58 -27.34
N LEU A 178 -18.39 2.67 -26.67
CA LEU A 178 -17.96 1.75 -25.61
C LEU A 178 -18.12 2.44 -24.25
N LEU A 179 -19.13 2.01 -23.50
CA LEU A 179 -19.39 2.48 -22.16
C LEU A 179 -18.57 1.66 -21.14
N ASP A 180 -17.53 2.25 -20.57
CA ASP A 180 -16.74 1.63 -19.51
C ASP A 180 -17.41 1.83 -18.15
N CYS A 181 -18.27 0.88 -17.79
CA CYS A 181 -19.03 0.89 -16.55
C CYS A 181 -18.27 0.30 -15.36
N ALA A 182 -17.00 -0.07 -15.49
CA ALA A 182 -16.27 -0.79 -14.43
C ALA A 182 -16.23 -0.04 -13.09
N ALA A 183 -16.13 1.30 -13.10
CA ALA A 183 -16.17 2.14 -11.91
C ALA A 183 -17.58 2.68 -11.57
N TYR A 184 -18.53 2.58 -12.50
CA TYR A 184 -19.89 3.13 -12.36
C TYR A 184 -20.85 2.09 -11.77
N SER A 185 -20.94 0.90 -12.40
CA SER A 185 -21.90 -0.16 -12.04
C SER A 185 -21.79 -0.74 -10.62
N PRO A 186 -20.66 -0.66 -9.89
CA PRO A 186 -20.63 -1.07 -8.49
C PRO A 186 -21.61 -0.26 -7.62
N SER A 187 -21.75 1.04 -7.93
CA SER A 187 -22.49 2.00 -7.11
C SER A 187 -23.74 2.57 -7.77
N CYS A 188 -23.80 2.60 -9.10
CA CYS A 188 -24.88 3.22 -9.84
C CYS A 188 -25.57 2.22 -10.76
N ASP A 189 -26.88 2.36 -10.90
CA ASP A 189 -27.66 1.54 -11.83
C ASP A 189 -27.45 2.01 -13.28
N VAL A 190 -27.39 1.06 -14.20
CA VAL A 190 -27.30 1.32 -15.64
C VAL A 190 -28.55 0.77 -16.30
N ASP A 191 -29.29 1.63 -16.98
CA ASP A 191 -30.55 1.29 -17.65
C ASP A 191 -30.34 1.18 -19.16
N LEU A 192 -30.09 -0.05 -19.64
CA LEU A 192 -29.91 -0.34 -21.07
C LEU A 192 -31.24 -0.44 -21.84
N SER A 193 -32.39 -0.22 -21.18
CA SER A 193 -33.66 0.01 -21.89
C SER A 193 -33.75 1.45 -22.38
N ALA A 194 -33.25 2.41 -21.58
CA ALA A 194 -33.21 3.83 -21.91
C ALA A 194 -31.98 4.24 -22.74
N LEU A 195 -30.86 3.53 -22.58
CA LEU A 195 -29.59 3.75 -23.26
C LEU A 195 -29.29 2.58 -24.19
N SER A 196 -28.70 2.83 -25.37
CA SER A 196 -28.34 1.75 -26.29
C SER A 196 -26.89 1.82 -26.77
N PRO A 197 -25.88 1.79 -25.87
CA PRO A 197 -24.48 1.73 -26.28
C PRO A 197 -24.18 0.47 -27.09
N ASP A 198 -23.24 0.53 -28.04
CA ASP A 198 -22.85 -0.63 -28.84
C ASP A 198 -22.12 -1.67 -27.98
N PHE A 199 -21.33 -1.20 -27.03
CA PHE A 199 -20.53 -2.02 -26.11
C PHE A 199 -20.62 -1.51 -24.67
N VAL A 200 -20.74 -2.41 -23.69
CA VAL A 200 -20.68 -2.06 -22.26
C VAL A 200 -19.70 -2.98 -21.55
N ALA A 201 -18.68 -2.43 -20.92
CA ALA A 201 -17.70 -3.20 -20.15
C ALA A 201 -17.96 -3.06 -18.65
N ILE A 202 -17.94 -4.18 -17.92
CA ILE A 202 -18.10 -4.21 -16.46
C ILE A 202 -17.00 -5.04 -15.78
N SER A 203 -16.83 -4.83 -14.48
CA SER A 203 -15.87 -5.53 -13.64
C SER A 203 -16.58 -6.35 -12.56
N LEU A 204 -16.49 -7.68 -12.66
CA LEU A 204 -17.03 -8.57 -11.62
C LEU A 204 -16.24 -8.42 -10.31
N LEU A 205 -14.95 -8.07 -10.40
CA LEU A 205 -14.11 -7.80 -9.24
C LEU A 205 -14.61 -6.60 -8.44
N LYS A 206 -14.93 -5.49 -9.12
CA LYS A 206 -15.44 -4.30 -8.45
C LYS A 206 -16.88 -4.45 -7.99
N MET A 207 -17.72 -5.20 -8.72
CA MET A 207 -19.12 -5.38 -8.34
C MET A 207 -19.32 -6.43 -7.24
N PHE A 208 -18.55 -7.52 -7.25
CA PHE A 208 -18.82 -8.72 -6.45
C PHE A 208 -17.60 -9.27 -5.70
N GLY A 209 -16.40 -8.68 -5.88
CA GLY A 209 -15.19 -9.09 -5.17
C GLY A 209 -14.50 -10.33 -5.73
N VAL A 210 -14.86 -10.76 -6.94
CA VAL A 210 -14.34 -11.98 -7.59
C VAL A 210 -13.72 -11.66 -8.94
N SER A 211 -12.62 -12.34 -9.30
CA SER A 211 -11.94 -12.06 -10.57
C SER A 211 -12.88 -12.27 -11.75
N GLY A 212 -12.89 -11.32 -12.69
CA GLY A 212 -13.70 -11.45 -13.89
C GLY A 212 -14.05 -10.11 -14.53
N GLY A 213 -14.36 -10.15 -15.82
CA GLY A 213 -14.93 -9.04 -16.57
C GLY A 213 -16.00 -9.54 -17.52
N ALA A 214 -16.95 -8.66 -17.85
CA ALA A 214 -17.97 -8.97 -18.84
C ALA A 214 -18.09 -7.83 -19.85
N LEU A 215 -18.35 -8.19 -21.11
CA LEU A 215 -18.64 -7.27 -22.19
C LEU A 215 -20.04 -7.58 -22.73
N PHE A 216 -20.92 -6.61 -22.64
CA PHE A 216 -22.18 -6.61 -23.38
C PHE A 216 -21.94 -6.07 -24.78
N VAL A 217 -22.45 -6.76 -25.79
CA VAL A 217 -22.41 -6.37 -27.20
C VAL A 217 -23.83 -6.32 -27.72
N ARG A 218 -24.24 -5.17 -28.28
CA ARG A 218 -25.57 -5.02 -28.88
C ARG A 218 -25.68 -5.94 -30.10
N ASN A 219 -26.77 -6.70 -30.21
CA ASN A 219 -26.84 -7.82 -31.15
C ASN A 219 -26.81 -7.38 -32.63
N ASP A 220 -27.35 -6.21 -32.94
CA ASP A 220 -27.42 -5.62 -34.29
C ASP A 220 -26.07 -5.16 -34.85
N ILE A 221 -25.07 -4.93 -33.98
CA ILE A 221 -23.73 -4.48 -34.39
C ILE A 221 -22.68 -5.58 -34.36
N LYS A 222 -23.04 -6.82 -33.99
CA LYS A 222 -22.08 -7.92 -33.90
C LYS A 222 -21.33 -8.19 -35.20
N ASP A 223 -21.96 -7.99 -36.34
CA ASP A 223 -21.37 -8.27 -37.65
C ASP A 223 -20.18 -7.36 -37.99
N ILE A 224 -20.03 -6.21 -37.30
CA ILE A 224 -18.85 -5.36 -37.45
C ILE A 224 -17.62 -5.97 -36.76
N MET A 225 -17.82 -6.93 -35.86
CA MET A 225 -16.75 -7.56 -35.08
C MET A 225 -16.11 -8.71 -35.88
N VAL A 226 -15.20 -8.36 -36.79
CA VAL A 226 -14.67 -9.26 -37.85
C VAL A 226 -13.96 -10.51 -37.32
N ASN A 227 -13.31 -10.44 -36.15
CA ASN A 227 -12.51 -11.54 -35.59
C ASN A 227 -12.74 -11.73 -34.08
N PHE A 228 -13.99 -11.63 -33.61
CA PHE A 228 -14.25 -11.79 -32.19
C PHE A 228 -14.13 -13.25 -31.75
N SER A 229 -13.02 -13.57 -31.07
CA SER A 229 -12.91 -14.78 -30.26
C SER A 229 -13.27 -14.46 -28.81
N PRO A 230 -14.31 -15.11 -28.24
CA PRO A 230 -14.60 -14.98 -26.83
C PRO A 230 -13.36 -15.32 -26.01
N PRO A 231 -12.94 -14.47 -25.08
CA PRO A 231 -11.82 -14.76 -24.20
C PRO A 231 -12.17 -15.95 -23.29
N THR A 232 -11.15 -16.69 -22.86
CA THR A 232 -11.34 -17.73 -21.85
C THR A 232 -11.60 -17.11 -20.49
N TYR A 233 -12.41 -17.78 -19.69
CA TYR A 233 -12.72 -17.40 -18.32
C TYR A 233 -12.72 -18.62 -17.42
N ASP A 234 -12.49 -18.38 -16.13
CA ASP A 234 -12.59 -19.39 -15.10
C ASP A 234 -14.05 -19.53 -14.63
N LYS A 235 -14.66 -20.70 -14.85
CA LYS A 235 -16.07 -20.96 -14.48
C LYS A 235 -16.30 -20.81 -12.98
N MET A 236 -15.31 -21.20 -12.15
CA MET A 236 -15.38 -21.10 -10.69
C MET A 236 -15.58 -19.64 -10.25
N SER A 237 -14.81 -18.73 -10.83
CA SER A 237 -14.95 -17.28 -10.57
C SER A 237 -16.32 -16.72 -11.01
N ILE A 238 -16.89 -17.22 -12.11
CA ILE A 238 -18.19 -16.76 -12.62
C ILE A 238 -19.36 -17.21 -11.73
N VAL A 239 -19.39 -18.48 -11.29
CA VAL A 239 -20.44 -18.94 -10.36
C VAL A 239 -20.32 -18.27 -8.98
N ALA A 240 -19.10 -17.99 -8.54
CA ALA A 240 -18.87 -17.21 -7.33
C ALA A 240 -19.35 -15.75 -7.47
N ALA A 241 -19.14 -15.13 -8.63
CA ALA A 241 -19.68 -13.80 -8.92
C ALA A 241 -21.22 -13.78 -8.90
N TYR A 242 -21.87 -14.86 -9.33
CA TYR A 242 -23.33 -15.00 -9.23
C TYR A 242 -23.82 -15.04 -7.78
N ALA A 243 -23.14 -15.77 -6.89
CA ALA A 243 -23.41 -15.74 -5.45
C ALA A 243 -23.22 -14.32 -4.88
N GLY A 244 -22.12 -13.64 -5.24
CA GLY A 244 -21.86 -12.25 -4.84
C GLY A 244 -22.93 -11.27 -5.34
N MET A 245 -23.48 -11.48 -6.54
CA MET A 245 -24.60 -10.69 -7.06
C MET A 245 -25.86 -10.83 -6.19
N LYS A 246 -26.20 -12.05 -5.76
CA LYS A 246 -27.31 -12.29 -4.84
C LYS A 246 -27.09 -11.63 -3.49
N THR A 247 -25.89 -11.75 -2.92
CA THR A 247 -25.52 -11.03 -1.68
C THR A 247 -25.73 -9.53 -1.86
N ARG A 248 -25.19 -8.93 -2.93
CA ARG A 248 -25.35 -7.50 -3.22
C ARG A 248 -26.83 -7.08 -3.33
N GLN A 249 -27.68 -7.89 -3.96
CA GLN A 249 -29.11 -7.61 -4.05
C GLN A 249 -29.80 -7.61 -2.68
N SER A 250 -29.40 -8.49 -1.76
CA SER A 250 -29.90 -8.51 -0.38
C SER A 250 -29.51 -7.23 0.38
N PHE A 251 -28.30 -6.72 0.16
CA PHE A 251 -27.88 -5.41 0.70
C PHE A 251 -28.66 -4.25 0.08
N ALA A 252 -28.86 -4.25 -1.24
CA ALA A 252 -29.66 -3.20 -1.90
C ALA A 252 -31.07 -3.11 -1.30
N LYS A 253 -31.68 -4.25 -0.93
CA LYS A 253 -32.98 -4.30 -0.26
C LYS A 253 -32.95 -3.82 1.20
N SER A 254 -31.80 -3.87 1.87
CA SER A 254 -31.67 -3.52 3.29
C SER A 254 -31.33 -2.05 3.55
N LEU A 255 -30.78 -1.33 2.57
CA LEU A 255 -30.30 0.05 2.70
C LEU A 255 -31.40 1.12 2.80
N GLY A 256 -32.66 0.80 2.47
CA GLY A 256 -33.78 1.77 2.48
C GLY A 256 -33.68 2.88 1.43
N CYS A 257 -32.59 2.94 0.67
CA CYS A 257 -32.30 3.87 -0.41
C CYS A 257 -31.52 3.15 -1.52
N SER A 258 -31.23 3.83 -2.63
CA SER A 258 -30.37 3.26 -3.67
C SER A 258 -28.91 3.15 -3.18
N ILE A 259 -28.15 2.19 -3.71
CA ILE A 259 -26.71 2.08 -3.39
C ILE A 259 -25.98 3.38 -3.76
N SER A 260 -26.34 4.03 -4.87
CA SER A 260 -25.75 5.31 -5.31
C SER A 260 -25.94 6.41 -4.27
N GLU A 261 -27.15 6.54 -3.73
CA GLU A 261 -27.48 7.51 -2.69
C GLU A 261 -26.74 7.22 -1.38
N HIS A 262 -26.70 5.96 -0.97
CA HIS A 262 -25.96 5.52 0.22
C HIS A 262 -24.49 5.92 0.16
N VAL A 263 -23.77 5.49 -0.89
CA VAL A 263 -22.32 5.76 -0.99
C VAL A 263 -22.02 7.24 -1.23
N TYR A 264 -22.90 7.97 -1.91
CA TYR A 264 -22.79 9.41 -2.10
C TYR A 264 -22.84 10.14 -0.76
N ASN A 265 -23.80 9.79 0.11
CA ASN A 265 -23.95 10.43 1.42
C ASN A 265 -22.73 10.17 2.33
N LEU A 266 -22.18 8.94 2.32
CA LEU A 266 -20.95 8.61 3.05
C LEU A 266 -19.75 9.40 2.53
N ALA A 267 -19.58 9.48 1.21
CA ALA A 267 -18.50 10.25 0.59
C ALA A 267 -18.61 11.76 0.90
N LYS A 268 -19.83 12.32 0.84
CA LYS A 268 -20.10 13.71 1.19
C LYS A 268 -19.79 14.01 2.66
N SER A 269 -20.16 13.09 3.55
CA SER A 269 -19.88 13.17 4.99
C SER A 269 -18.37 13.22 5.25
N LEU A 270 -17.60 12.30 4.66
CA LEU A 270 -16.14 12.29 4.75
C LEU A 270 -15.52 13.56 4.17
N HIS A 271 -15.93 13.96 2.96
CA HIS A 271 -15.41 15.14 2.28
C HIS A 271 -15.57 16.40 3.15
N THR A 272 -16.76 16.56 3.75
CA THR A 272 -17.05 17.70 4.66
C THR A 272 -16.10 17.69 5.85
N SER A 273 -15.94 16.54 6.51
CA SER A 273 -15.03 16.43 7.67
C SER A 273 -13.57 16.74 7.30
N LEU A 274 -13.07 16.21 6.17
CA LEU A 274 -11.70 16.43 5.71
C LEU A 274 -11.44 17.89 5.34
N LYS A 275 -12.42 18.57 4.71
CA LYS A 275 -12.31 19.97 4.29
C LYS A 275 -12.10 20.94 5.46
N GLU A 276 -12.58 20.57 6.64
CA GLU A 276 -12.51 21.40 7.86
C GLU A 276 -11.23 21.16 8.68
N MET A 277 -10.39 20.19 8.32
CA MET A 277 -9.20 19.85 9.11
C MET A 277 -8.10 20.90 8.95
N ARG A 278 -7.83 21.62 10.05
CA ARG A 278 -6.81 22.66 10.14
C ARG A 278 -5.81 22.38 11.25
N HIS A 279 -4.54 22.62 10.97
CA HIS A 279 -3.48 22.61 11.98
C HIS A 279 -3.64 23.79 12.96
N TYR A 280 -2.84 23.78 14.03
CA TYR A 280 -2.80 24.87 15.04
C TYR A 280 -2.60 26.28 14.45
N ASN A 281 -1.94 26.39 13.30
CA ASN A 281 -1.69 27.66 12.61
C ASN A 281 -2.73 27.99 11.51
N ASN A 282 -3.90 27.35 11.53
CA ASN A 282 -4.99 27.48 10.55
C ASN A 282 -4.72 26.97 9.12
N SER A 283 -3.52 26.47 8.82
CA SER A 283 -3.25 25.81 7.53
C SER A 283 -4.03 24.51 7.38
N LEU A 284 -4.39 24.15 6.14
CA LEU A 284 -5.18 22.96 5.84
C LEU A 284 -4.30 21.71 5.85
N LEU A 285 -4.79 20.67 6.53
CA LEU A 285 -4.18 19.33 6.47
C LEU A 285 -4.42 18.67 5.10
N VAL A 286 -5.56 18.94 4.46
CA VAL A 286 -6.03 18.17 3.29
C VAL A 286 -6.18 19.08 2.07
N LYS A 287 -5.61 18.68 0.92
CA LYS A 287 -5.99 19.21 -0.41
C LYS A 287 -6.88 18.19 -1.12
N LEU A 288 -8.15 18.55 -1.33
CA LEU A 288 -9.19 17.71 -1.95
C LEU A 288 -9.21 17.83 -3.48
N TYR A 289 -9.61 16.76 -4.17
CA TYR A 289 -9.76 16.70 -5.63
C TYR A 289 -11.10 16.05 -6.00
N PRO A 290 -12.09 16.80 -6.48
CA PRO A 290 -12.15 18.28 -6.54
C PRO A 290 -12.26 18.91 -5.14
N GLU A 291 -12.07 20.23 -5.05
CA GLU A 291 -12.19 20.99 -3.79
C GLU A 291 -13.64 21.07 -3.27
N GLU A 292 -14.61 21.12 -4.18
CA GLU A 292 -16.04 21.13 -3.87
C GLU A 292 -16.70 19.81 -4.21
N PHE A 293 -17.57 19.33 -3.31
CA PHE A 293 -18.31 18.10 -3.53
C PHE A 293 -19.60 18.39 -4.30
N GLY A 294 -19.64 17.97 -5.56
CA GLY A 294 -20.76 18.20 -6.46
C GLY A 294 -22.05 17.46 -6.08
N PRO A 295 -23.17 17.74 -6.77
CA PRO A 295 -24.42 17.02 -6.59
C PRO A 295 -24.29 15.54 -7.00
N ILE A 296 -25.22 14.69 -6.55
CA ILE A 296 -25.22 13.23 -6.82
C ILE A 296 -25.24 12.86 -8.31
N SER A 297 -25.72 13.76 -9.17
CA SER A 297 -25.69 13.63 -10.63
C SER A 297 -24.28 13.72 -11.22
N GLU A 298 -23.37 14.40 -10.53
CA GLU A 298 -22.00 14.70 -10.97
C GLU A 298 -20.94 14.03 -10.11
N GLN A 299 -21.31 13.46 -8.95
CA GLN A 299 -20.38 12.94 -7.97
C GLN A 299 -20.82 11.57 -7.43
N GLY A 300 -19.88 10.63 -7.36
CA GLY A 300 -20.04 9.27 -6.84
C GLY A 300 -19.54 9.12 -5.40
N GLY A 301 -19.49 7.87 -4.93
CA GLY A 301 -19.07 7.52 -3.56
C GLY A 301 -17.55 7.54 -3.31
N MET A 302 -16.82 8.48 -3.90
CA MET A 302 -15.36 8.57 -3.79
C MET A 302 -14.90 9.96 -3.33
N VAL A 303 -13.81 10.01 -2.56
CA VAL A 303 -13.12 11.22 -2.12
C VAL A 303 -11.62 11.03 -2.37
N THR A 304 -10.99 11.99 -3.06
CA THR A 304 -9.56 11.94 -3.37
C THR A 304 -8.85 13.15 -2.82
N PHE A 305 -7.68 12.96 -2.21
CA PHE A 305 -6.93 14.03 -1.57
C PHE A 305 -5.45 13.70 -1.38
N ASN A 306 -4.69 14.71 -0.97
CA ASN A 306 -3.33 14.57 -0.44
C ASN A 306 -3.20 15.35 0.87
N LEU A 307 -2.25 14.94 1.72
CA LEU A 307 -2.01 15.56 3.01
C LEU A 307 -0.82 16.53 2.97
N PHE A 308 -0.95 17.62 3.72
CA PHE A 308 0.07 18.63 3.92
C PHE A 308 0.27 18.87 5.41
N ASP A 309 1.47 19.26 5.79
CA ASP A 309 1.81 19.62 7.16
C ASP A 309 1.56 21.12 7.46
N SER A 310 1.78 21.53 8.72
CA SER A 310 1.56 22.93 9.12
C SER A 310 2.45 23.95 8.39
N LYS A 311 3.56 23.51 7.78
CA LYS A 311 4.48 24.33 6.98
C LYS A 311 4.19 24.26 5.47
N GLY A 312 3.16 23.51 5.06
CA GLY A 312 2.75 23.36 3.66
C GLY A 312 3.56 22.37 2.83
N HIS A 313 4.39 21.50 3.43
CA HIS A 313 5.02 20.42 2.66
C HIS A 313 4.08 19.21 2.55
N GLY A 314 4.17 18.48 1.43
CA GLY A 314 3.39 17.27 1.23
C GLY A 314 3.87 16.14 2.15
N ILE A 315 2.92 15.40 2.74
CA ILE A 315 3.20 14.19 3.51
C ILE A 315 3.21 12.99 2.56
N THR A 316 4.33 12.26 2.50
CA THR A 316 4.51 11.09 1.62
C THR A 316 3.54 9.96 1.96
N HIS A 317 3.05 9.24 0.94
CA HIS A 317 2.11 8.13 1.14
C HIS A 317 2.72 6.93 1.88
N ASP A 318 4.04 6.70 1.79
CA ASP A 318 4.71 5.58 2.47
C ASP A 318 4.44 5.59 3.98
N GLY A 319 4.67 6.73 4.64
CA GLY A 319 4.43 6.89 6.07
C GLY A 319 2.95 6.75 6.43
N ILE A 320 2.06 7.33 5.60
CA ILE A 320 0.61 7.29 5.85
C ILE A 320 0.09 5.85 5.73
N PHE A 321 0.55 5.10 4.73
CA PHE A 321 0.17 3.71 4.51
C PHE A 321 0.51 2.85 5.73
N THR A 322 1.74 2.97 6.24
CA THR A 322 2.20 2.22 7.42
C THR A 322 1.34 2.52 8.66
N ILE A 323 1.00 3.79 8.91
CA ILE A 323 0.13 4.19 10.03
C ILE A 323 -1.31 3.70 9.82
N ALA A 324 -1.83 3.77 8.59
CA ALA A 324 -3.16 3.32 8.24
C ALA A 324 -3.33 1.82 8.44
N SER A 325 -2.38 1.00 7.97
CA SER A 325 -2.37 -0.44 8.19
C SER A 325 -2.31 -0.81 9.68
N ALA A 326 -1.53 -0.10 10.48
CA ALA A 326 -1.46 -0.32 11.94
C ALA A 326 -2.79 0.01 12.66
N ASN A 327 -3.65 0.84 12.06
CA ASN A 327 -4.96 1.22 12.57
C ASN A 327 -6.13 0.50 11.87
N ASN A 328 -5.85 -0.53 11.06
CA ASN A 328 -6.86 -1.23 10.25
C ASN A 328 -7.68 -0.29 9.35
N ILE A 329 -7.05 0.75 8.81
CA ILE A 329 -7.64 1.67 7.83
C ILE A 329 -7.14 1.27 6.43
N PHE A 330 -8.05 0.79 5.60
CA PHE A 330 -7.74 0.31 4.25
C PHE A 330 -8.28 1.28 3.20
N VAL A 331 -7.41 2.15 2.71
CA VAL A 331 -7.67 3.13 1.64
C VAL A 331 -6.64 3.00 0.53
N ARG A 332 -6.92 3.54 -0.67
CA ARG A 332 -6.00 3.44 -1.81
C ARG A 332 -4.96 4.56 -1.78
N PHE A 333 -3.71 4.22 -2.13
CA PHE A 333 -2.61 5.15 -2.30
C PHE A 333 -2.00 5.03 -3.70
N GLY A 334 -1.30 6.08 -4.13
CA GLY A 334 -0.41 6.06 -5.29
C GLY A 334 -1.03 6.56 -6.59
N VAL A 335 -0.38 6.20 -7.70
CA VAL A 335 -0.79 6.59 -9.05
C VAL A 335 -1.96 5.70 -9.46
N HIS A 336 -3.10 6.32 -9.71
CA HIS A 336 -4.31 5.57 -10.07
C HIS A 336 -4.20 5.09 -11.52
N CYS A 337 -4.90 4.00 -11.83
CA CYS A 337 -4.89 3.39 -13.16
C CYS A 337 -5.62 4.22 -14.25
N ASN A 338 -5.82 5.51 -14.04
CA ASN A 338 -6.31 6.51 -14.98
C ASN A 338 -5.39 7.74 -14.93
N PRO A 339 -4.23 7.68 -15.63
CA PRO A 339 -3.17 8.68 -15.53
C PRO A 339 -3.62 10.06 -16.01
N GLY A 340 -4.48 10.12 -17.02
CA GLY A 340 -5.04 11.38 -17.51
C GLY A 340 -5.78 12.14 -16.42
N ALA A 341 -6.72 11.48 -15.72
CA ALA A 341 -7.40 12.03 -14.56
C ALA A 341 -6.42 12.45 -13.46
N THR A 342 -5.48 11.56 -13.12
CA THR A 342 -4.53 11.74 -12.02
C THR A 342 -3.68 12.98 -12.23
N TYR A 343 -2.99 13.08 -13.38
CA TYR A 343 -2.09 14.20 -13.66
C TYR A 343 -2.83 15.52 -13.83
N THR A 344 -4.04 15.50 -14.42
CA THR A 344 -4.87 16.70 -14.57
C THR A 344 -5.28 17.27 -13.22
N ASN A 345 -5.78 16.42 -12.30
CA ASN A 345 -6.20 16.86 -10.96
C ASN A 345 -5.01 17.25 -10.08
N LEU A 346 -3.83 16.64 -10.29
CA LEU A 346 -2.59 17.03 -9.63
C LEU A 346 -1.88 18.21 -10.32
N GLU A 347 -2.54 18.85 -11.29
CA GLU A 347 -2.13 20.07 -12.01
C GLU A 347 -0.81 19.92 -12.80
N TRP A 348 -0.41 18.70 -13.19
CA TRP A 348 0.81 18.48 -13.98
C TRP A 348 0.65 19.02 -15.41
N GLU A 349 1.69 19.67 -15.91
CA GLU A 349 1.71 20.26 -17.26
C GLU A 349 2.59 19.44 -18.23
N GLY A 350 2.20 19.43 -19.51
CA GLY A 350 2.72 18.62 -20.63
C GLY A 350 4.11 17.98 -20.48
N LEU A 351 5.18 18.74 -20.70
CA LEU A 351 6.57 18.20 -20.75
C LEU A 351 7.02 17.49 -19.47
N ASN A 352 6.39 17.81 -18.33
CA ASN A 352 6.71 17.20 -17.04
C ASN A 352 5.99 15.86 -16.81
N ILE A 353 4.90 15.55 -17.54
CA ILE A 353 4.12 14.31 -17.39
C ILE A 353 4.89 13.10 -17.93
N ALA A 354 5.55 13.22 -19.09
CA ALA A 354 6.32 12.12 -19.67
C ALA A 354 7.51 11.73 -18.79
N GLU A 355 8.21 12.73 -18.23
CA GLU A 355 9.32 12.51 -17.31
C GLU A 355 8.83 11.95 -15.97
N ALA A 356 7.73 12.48 -15.42
CA ALA A 356 7.11 11.96 -14.21
C ALA A 356 6.65 10.50 -14.38
N THR A 357 6.03 10.17 -15.52
CA THR A 357 5.58 8.81 -15.85
C THR A 357 6.78 7.87 -15.94
N LYS A 358 7.84 8.25 -16.65
CA LYS A 358 9.05 7.42 -16.79
C LYS A 358 9.76 7.19 -15.44
N LYS A 359 9.86 8.23 -14.61
CA LYS A 359 10.42 8.12 -13.26
C LYS A 359 9.54 7.29 -12.33
N HIS A 360 8.21 7.39 -12.47
CA HIS A 360 7.26 6.57 -11.72
C HIS A 360 7.35 5.08 -12.09
N GLU A 361 7.34 4.76 -13.39
CA GLU A 361 7.54 3.38 -13.89
C GLU A 361 8.85 2.76 -13.38
N ALA A 362 9.88 3.58 -13.22
CA ALA A 362 11.17 3.15 -12.66
C ALA A 362 11.19 3.03 -11.12
N ALA A 363 10.32 3.75 -10.40
CA ALA A 363 10.34 3.81 -8.93
C ALA A 363 9.81 2.54 -8.24
N CYS A 364 9.12 1.66 -8.96
CA CYS A 364 8.71 0.32 -8.52
C CYS A 364 8.13 0.26 -7.10
N SER A 365 7.35 1.26 -6.67
CA SER A 365 6.60 1.22 -5.42
C SER A 365 5.16 1.68 -5.62
N LEU A 366 4.22 0.91 -5.08
CA LEU A 366 2.78 1.20 -5.07
C LEU A 366 2.45 2.50 -4.31
N THR A 367 3.42 3.01 -3.55
CA THR A 367 3.36 4.18 -2.66
C THR A 367 4.22 5.34 -3.14
N ALA A 368 4.88 5.24 -4.30
CA ALA A 368 5.67 6.32 -4.89
C ALA A 368 4.79 7.57 -5.04
N SER A 369 4.98 8.52 -4.13
CA SER A 369 4.01 9.58 -3.92
C SER A 369 4.47 10.92 -4.45
N MET A 370 5.79 11.20 -4.50
CA MET A 370 6.31 12.52 -4.89
C MET A 370 7.53 12.46 -5.80
N ILE A 371 7.60 13.41 -6.75
CA ILE A 371 8.79 13.74 -7.55
C ILE A 371 9.06 15.23 -7.39
N SER A 372 10.28 15.59 -6.99
CA SER A 372 10.71 16.99 -6.78
C SER A 372 9.76 17.79 -5.85
N GLY A 373 9.25 17.16 -4.79
CA GLY A 373 8.35 17.80 -3.83
C GLY A 373 6.89 17.93 -4.30
N ARG A 374 6.55 17.38 -5.47
CA ARG A 374 5.19 17.39 -6.03
C ARG A 374 4.59 16.00 -6.05
N PHE A 375 3.33 15.87 -5.67
CA PHE A 375 2.62 14.60 -5.71
C PHE A 375 2.47 14.06 -7.15
N VAL A 376 2.78 12.78 -7.35
CA VAL A 376 2.48 12.04 -8.60
C VAL A 376 1.28 11.09 -8.45
N GLY A 377 0.86 10.83 -7.20
CA GLY A 377 -0.33 10.05 -6.88
C GLY A 377 -1.23 10.77 -5.87
N SER A 378 -2.27 10.09 -5.42
CA SER A 378 -3.17 10.59 -4.38
C SER A 378 -3.64 9.49 -3.43
N ILE A 379 -4.29 9.91 -2.34
CA ILE A 379 -5.08 9.04 -1.48
C ILE A 379 -6.51 9.04 -2.02
N ARG A 380 -7.10 7.86 -2.23
CA ARG A 380 -8.51 7.72 -2.63
C ARG A 380 -9.25 6.83 -1.66
N VAL A 381 -10.30 7.40 -1.10
CA VAL A 381 -11.32 6.71 -0.31
C VAL A 381 -12.52 6.47 -1.21
N SER A 382 -13.00 5.24 -1.27
CA SER A 382 -14.10 4.81 -2.12
C SER A 382 -15.02 3.89 -1.34
N PHE A 383 -16.25 4.33 -1.12
CA PHE A 383 -17.26 3.61 -0.34
C PHE A 383 -18.05 2.63 -1.20
N GLY A 384 -18.53 1.56 -0.57
CA GLY A 384 -19.34 0.52 -1.19
C GLY A 384 -20.66 0.30 -0.47
N PHE A 385 -21.45 -0.64 -0.99
CA PHE A 385 -22.78 -0.95 -0.46
C PHE A 385 -22.77 -1.54 0.96
N THR A 386 -21.62 -1.99 1.46
CA THR A 386 -21.43 -2.48 2.84
C THR A 386 -20.79 -1.45 3.78
N SER A 387 -20.37 -0.29 3.26
CA SER A 387 -19.81 0.80 4.07
C SER A 387 -20.89 1.45 4.94
N THR A 388 -20.46 2.02 6.06
CA THR A 388 -21.33 2.63 7.08
C THR A 388 -20.81 4.00 7.49
N GLN A 389 -21.63 4.77 8.24
CA GLN A 389 -21.16 6.04 8.82
C GLN A 389 -20.02 5.81 9.83
N ASN A 390 -20.00 4.68 10.53
CA ASN A 390 -18.89 4.33 11.42
C ASN A 390 -17.56 4.19 10.64
N ASP A 391 -17.59 3.66 9.41
CA ASP A 391 -16.39 3.60 8.56
C ASP A 391 -15.88 5.02 8.21
N VAL A 392 -16.79 5.95 7.92
CA VAL A 392 -16.46 7.37 7.69
C VAL A 392 -15.83 7.99 8.93
N ASP A 393 -16.41 7.75 10.10
CA ASP A 393 -15.94 8.32 11.37
C ASP A 393 -14.55 7.78 11.73
N LEU A 394 -14.30 6.48 11.55
CA LEU A 394 -13.00 5.86 11.77
C LEU A 394 -11.93 6.48 10.85
N ILE A 395 -12.22 6.63 9.55
CA ILE A 395 -11.29 7.21 8.57
C ILE A 395 -11.02 8.68 8.88
N SER A 396 -12.07 9.46 9.16
CA SER A 396 -11.95 10.87 9.51
C SER A 396 -11.14 11.07 10.80
N ASN A 397 -11.45 10.30 11.85
CA ASN A 397 -10.75 10.37 13.11
C ASN A 397 -9.30 9.95 12.97
N PHE A 398 -9.01 8.94 12.16
CA PHE A 398 -7.64 8.54 11.83
C PHE A 398 -6.82 9.71 11.27
N PHE A 399 -7.32 10.41 10.26
CA PHE A 399 -6.58 11.56 9.69
C PHE A 399 -6.44 12.69 10.70
N ARG A 400 -7.48 12.96 11.48
CA ARG A 400 -7.49 13.98 12.53
C ARG A 400 -6.50 13.67 13.65
N SER A 401 -6.44 12.44 14.15
CA SER A 401 -5.62 12.07 15.30
C SER A 401 -4.14 11.92 14.95
N HIS A 402 -3.83 11.48 13.73
CA HIS A 402 -2.46 11.13 13.34
C HIS A 402 -1.71 12.20 12.54
N PHE A 403 -2.42 13.16 11.93
CA PHE A 403 -1.77 14.13 11.03
C PHE A 403 -2.09 15.59 11.36
N LEU A 404 -3.10 15.87 12.17
CA LEU A 404 -3.41 17.24 12.59
C LEU A 404 -2.43 17.69 13.68
N GLU A 405 -1.40 18.43 13.28
CA GLU A 405 -0.44 19.05 14.19
C GLU A 405 -1.12 19.98 15.22
N LYS A 406 -0.84 19.76 16.50
CA LYS A 406 -1.26 20.59 17.62
C LYS A 406 -0.26 21.73 17.87
N GLU A 407 -0.66 22.73 18.64
CA GLU A 407 0.25 23.78 19.07
C GLU A 407 1.42 23.12 19.83
N PRO A 408 2.68 23.42 19.46
CA PRO A 408 3.82 22.84 20.15
C PRO A 408 3.78 23.26 21.62
N GLU A 409 3.71 22.29 22.53
CA GLU A 409 3.79 22.56 23.95
C GLU A 409 5.17 23.15 24.26
N SER A 410 5.21 24.22 25.04
CA SER A 410 6.46 24.78 25.55
C SER A 410 7.02 23.85 26.62
N PHE A 411 7.87 22.90 26.22
CA PHE A 411 8.55 22.04 27.17
C PHE A 411 9.59 22.86 27.93
N LYS A 412 9.50 22.85 29.27
CA LYS A 412 10.63 23.22 30.10
C LYS A 412 11.59 22.05 30.06
N GLU A 413 12.69 22.22 29.34
CA GLU A 413 13.75 21.21 29.28
C GLU A 413 14.26 20.91 30.69
N PRO A 414 14.23 19.64 31.14
CA PRO A 414 15.09 19.20 32.23
C PRO A 414 16.54 19.40 31.80
N GLU A 415 17.36 20.00 32.66
CA GLU A 415 18.76 20.35 32.33
C GLU A 415 19.66 19.13 32.13
N SER A 416 19.21 17.91 32.47
CA SER A 416 20.00 16.71 32.30
C SER A 416 19.24 15.37 32.50
N PHE A 417 19.73 14.29 31.88
CA PHE A 417 19.16 12.93 32.02
C PHE A 417 20.21 11.87 32.34
N LYS A 418 19.89 10.93 33.23
CA LYS A 418 20.81 9.86 33.64
C LYS A 418 20.77 8.67 32.69
N LEU A 419 21.92 8.15 32.27
CA LEU A 419 22.02 6.93 31.47
C LEU A 419 21.65 5.70 32.31
N ALA A 420 20.44 5.17 32.08
CA ALA A 420 19.90 3.99 32.78
C ALA A 420 20.52 2.69 32.27
N LYS A 421 20.59 2.53 30.95
CA LYS A 421 21.05 1.31 30.28
C LYS A 421 21.79 1.64 28.99
N ALA A 422 22.74 0.76 28.64
CA ALA A 422 23.42 0.81 27.36
C ALA A 422 23.54 -0.59 26.75
N PHE A 423 23.54 -0.67 25.43
CA PHE A 423 23.56 -1.93 24.68
C PHE A 423 24.53 -1.83 23.51
N ILE A 424 25.05 -3.00 23.11
CA ILE A 424 25.75 -3.20 21.84
C ILE A 424 24.97 -4.21 20.98
N HIS A 425 25.11 -4.10 19.66
CA HIS A 425 24.49 -4.96 18.65
C HIS A 425 25.59 -5.62 17.78
N PRO A 426 26.30 -6.65 18.29
CA PRO A 426 27.49 -7.17 17.62
C PRO A 426 27.23 -7.69 16.19
N ILE A 427 26.15 -8.45 16.00
CA ILE A 427 25.76 -9.00 14.69
C ILE A 427 24.52 -8.26 14.19
N LYS A 428 24.62 -7.65 13.01
CA LYS A 428 23.49 -6.95 12.39
C LYS A 428 22.25 -7.84 12.28
N GLY A 429 21.17 -7.43 12.93
CA GLY A 429 19.86 -8.08 12.88
C GLY A 429 19.56 -9.03 14.04
N CYS A 430 20.57 -9.44 14.81
CA CYS A 430 20.40 -10.27 16.02
C CYS A 430 20.01 -9.45 17.25
N HIS A 431 19.86 -10.11 18.40
CA HIS A 431 19.65 -9.44 19.69
C HIS A 431 20.84 -8.57 20.10
N GLY A 432 20.57 -7.48 20.81
CA GLY A 432 21.60 -6.71 21.51
C GLY A 432 22.09 -7.40 22.79
N ILE A 433 23.22 -6.93 23.29
CA ILE A 433 23.80 -7.31 24.59
C ILE A 433 23.78 -6.08 25.49
N GLU A 434 23.14 -6.20 26.65
CA GLU A 434 23.15 -5.16 27.68
C GLU A 434 24.56 -5.05 28.30
N ILE A 435 25.11 -3.85 28.32
CA ILE A 435 26.38 -3.55 28.98
C ILE A 435 26.12 -3.57 30.49
N LYS A 436 26.72 -4.52 31.20
CA LYS A 436 26.60 -4.66 32.67
C LYS A 436 27.82 -4.14 33.44
N THR A 437 28.88 -3.73 32.73
CA THR A 437 30.09 -3.18 33.34
C THR A 437 29.93 -1.69 33.60
N ASP A 438 30.50 -1.20 34.71
CA ASP A 438 30.43 0.23 35.08
C ASP A 438 31.02 1.15 34.01
N THR A 439 32.02 0.66 33.28
CA THR A 439 32.67 1.37 32.18
C THR A 439 32.70 0.51 30.93
N HIS A 440 32.52 1.13 29.76
CA HIS A 440 32.62 0.49 28.44
C HIS A 440 33.46 1.34 27.49
N ARG A 441 34.26 0.69 26.66
CA ARG A 441 35.22 1.39 25.80
C ARG A 441 34.56 1.86 24.51
N ILE A 442 34.85 3.10 24.10
CA ILE A 442 34.51 3.64 22.79
C ILE A 442 35.78 3.71 21.95
N VAL A 443 35.76 3.00 20.83
CA VAL A 443 36.84 2.92 19.84
C VAL A 443 36.46 3.71 18.59
N ARG A 444 37.37 3.78 17.60
CA ARG A 444 37.14 4.53 16.35
C ARG A 444 35.83 4.18 15.63
N GLY A 445 35.43 2.90 15.66
CA GLY A 445 34.20 2.42 15.02
C GLY A 445 32.93 2.55 15.87
N GLY A 446 33.03 3.01 17.13
CA GLY A 446 31.91 3.16 18.04
C GLY A 446 32.11 2.43 19.36
N LEU A 447 31.03 1.96 19.99
CA LEU A 447 31.11 1.11 21.18
C LEU A 447 31.90 -0.16 20.87
N TRP A 448 32.77 -0.59 21.78
CA TRP A 448 33.57 -1.79 21.56
C TRP A 448 32.68 -3.01 21.34
N LEU A 449 32.97 -3.78 20.27
CA LEU A 449 32.22 -4.93 19.75
C LEU A 449 30.88 -4.64 19.05
N ASP A 450 30.47 -3.38 18.97
CA ASP A 450 29.22 -3.00 18.32
C ASP A 450 29.32 -3.01 16.79
N GLU A 451 28.30 -3.57 16.13
CA GLU A 451 28.16 -3.69 14.66
C GLU A 451 29.42 -4.15 13.88
N ASN A 452 30.26 -5.00 14.47
CA ASN A 452 31.47 -5.55 13.80
C ASN A 452 31.21 -6.81 12.96
N TRP A 453 29.99 -7.35 13.00
CA TRP A 453 29.60 -8.54 12.25
C TRP A 453 28.30 -8.35 11.49
N GLY A 454 28.20 -9.06 10.36
CA GLY A 454 26.97 -9.15 9.58
C GLY A 454 26.86 -10.51 8.89
N VAL A 455 25.63 -10.98 8.74
CA VAL A 455 25.32 -12.19 7.97
C VAL A 455 25.00 -11.80 6.54
N ALA A 456 25.66 -12.43 5.57
CA ALA A 456 25.45 -12.17 4.15
C ALA A 456 24.93 -13.40 3.41
N ASP A 457 24.14 -13.16 2.37
CA ASP A 457 23.68 -14.18 1.44
C ASP A 457 24.74 -14.51 0.37
N GLU A 458 24.39 -15.44 -0.51
CA GLU A 458 25.25 -15.85 -1.63
C GLU A 458 25.47 -14.78 -2.70
N MET A 459 24.61 -13.76 -2.74
CA MET A 459 24.79 -12.59 -3.61
C MET A 459 25.71 -11.54 -2.98
N SER A 460 26.30 -11.82 -1.81
CA SER A 460 27.11 -10.89 -1.02
C SER A 460 26.32 -9.69 -0.51
N THR A 461 25.02 -9.86 -0.27
CA THR A 461 24.19 -8.84 0.37
C THR A 461 24.01 -9.14 1.84
N PHE A 462 24.20 -8.13 2.70
CA PHE A 462 23.91 -8.27 4.12
C PHE A 462 22.41 -8.44 4.37
N LEU A 463 22.07 -9.41 5.19
CA LEU A 463 20.71 -9.68 5.64
C LEU A 463 20.32 -8.69 6.76
N ASP A 464 19.03 -8.39 6.81
CA ASP A 464 18.37 -7.64 7.88
C ASP A 464 17.14 -8.42 8.37
N ARG A 465 16.44 -7.94 9.41
CA ARG A 465 15.27 -8.64 9.97
C ARG A 465 14.11 -8.76 8.95
N ARG A 466 14.06 -7.95 7.89
CA ARG A 466 13.00 -8.05 6.85
C ARG A 466 13.31 -9.15 5.85
N ARG A 467 14.57 -9.26 5.44
CA ARG A 467 15.03 -10.29 4.49
C ARG A 467 15.20 -11.65 5.17
N CYS A 468 15.50 -11.66 6.47
CA CYS A 468 15.64 -12.87 7.25
C CYS A 468 15.15 -12.64 8.70
N PRO A 469 13.83 -12.75 8.95
CA PRO A 469 13.25 -12.52 10.27
C PRO A 469 13.82 -13.39 11.39
N LYS A 470 14.29 -14.59 11.07
CA LYS A 470 14.96 -15.49 12.03
C LYS A 470 16.23 -14.90 12.66
N LEU A 471 16.85 -13.90 12.06
CA LEU A 471 17.95 -13.18 12.73
C LEU A 471 17.49 -12.57 14.06
N ALA A 472 16.25 -12.06 14.10
CA ALA A 472 15.68 -11.43 15.28
C ALA A 472 15.58 -12.38 16.48
N THR A 473 15.59 -13.70 16.27
CA THR A 473 15.44 -14.71 17.34
C THR A 473 16.77 -15.21 17.90
N LEU A 474 17.90 -14.81 17.31
CA LEU A 474 19.23 -15.22 17.76
C LEU A 474 19.69 -14.37 18.95
N LYS A 475 19.91 -15.02 20.09
CA LYS A 475 20.40 -14.39 21.32
C LYS A 475 21.92 -14.34 21.34
N LEU A 476 22.47 -13.23 21.80
CA LEU A 476 23.91 -13.00 21.87
C LEU A 476 24.36 -12.83 23.33
N ASP A 477 25.48 -13.46 23.67
CA ASP A 477 26.13 -13.31 24.97
C ASP A 477 27.65 -13.16 24.79
N LEU A 478 28.31 -12.52 25.77
CA LEU A 478 29.76 -12.44 25.85
C LEU A 478 30.25 -13.28 27.03
N ILE A 479 30.95 -14.38 26.73
CA ILE A 479 31.47 -15.33 27.71
C ILE A 479 32.95 -15.58 27.40
N ASP A 480 33.83 -15.30 28.36
CA ASP A 480 35.29 -15.55 28.27
C ASP A 480 35.93 -15.06 26.95
N ASP A 481 35.70 -13.79 26.57
CA ASP A 481 36.14 -13.18 25.30
C ASP A 481 35.57 -13.82 24.01
N ASN A 482 34.50 -14.61 24.11
CA ASN A 482 33.80 -15.16 22.96
C ASN A 482 32.38 -14.59 22.86
N LEU A 483 31.99 -14.28 21.63
CA LEU A 483 30.61 -13.99 21.26
C LEU A 483 29.89 -15.32 21.06
N VAL A 484 28.96 -15.64 21.95
CA VAL A 484 28.13 -16.84 21.88
C VAL A 484 26.80 -16.47 21.23
N VAL A 485 26.46 -17.15 20.14
CA VAL A 485 25.19 -16.99 19.43
C VAL A 485 24.35 -18.21 19.71
N THR A 486 23.14 -18.02 20.24
CA THR A 486 22.21 -19.10 20.61
C THR A 486 20.93 -19.00 19.81
N ALA A 487 20.55 -20.10 19.16
CA ALA A 487 19.30 -20.23 18.42
C ALA A 487 18.13 -20.62 19.35
N PRO A 488 16.86 -20.44 18.93
CA PRO A 488 15.69 -20.80 19.74
C PRO A 488 15.61 -22.28 20.13
N ASP A 489 16.21 -23.17 19.34
CA ASP A 489 16.29 -24.62 19.63
C ASP A 489 17.37 -24.98 20.65
N GLY A 490 18.08 -23.98 21.20
CA GLY A 490 19.14 -24.15 22.19
C GLY A 490 20.52 -24.46 21.60
N LYS A 491 20.64 -24.67 20.28
CA LYS A 491 21.97 -24.82 19.65
C LYS A 491 22.72 -23.50 19.71
N SER A 492 24.03 -23.56 19.97
CA SER A 492 24.87 -22.37 20.02
C SER A 492 26.18 -22.54 19.27
N ILE A 493 26.74 -21.41 18.83
CA ILE A 493 28.08 -21.30 18.26
C ILE A 493 28.87 -20.24 19.04
N SER A 494 30.14 -20.53 19.30
CA SER A 494 31.05 -19.62 20.00
C SER A 494 32.08 -19.07 19.02
N ILE A 495 32.20 -17.74 18.98
CA ILE A 495 33.05 -17.00 18.05
C ILE A 495 34.02 -16.15 18.86
N SER A 496 35.32 -16.35 18.68
CA SER A 496 36.32 -15.55 19.37
C SER A 496 36.27 -14.08 18.95
N THR A 497 36.20 -13.18 19.93
CA THR A 497 36.26 -11.72 19.69
C THR A 497 37.68 -11.23 19.42
N ARG A 498 38.70 -12.00 19.83
CA ARG A 498 40.12 -11.67 19.67
C ARG A 498 40.68 -12.14 18.33
N ASN A 499 40.24 -13.32 17.87
CA ASN A 499 40.76 -13.94 16.65
C ASN A 499 39.86 -13.59 15.46
N ARG A 500 40.33 -12.64 14.63
CA ARG A 500 39.65 -12.33 13.36
C ARG A 500 39.76 -13.48 12.37
N PRO A 501 38.72 -13.70 11.54
CA PRO A 501 38.78 -14.71 10.51
C PRO A 501 39.88 -14.37 9.50
N ARG A 502 40.75 -15.35 9.22
CA ARG A 502 41.84 -15.24 8.24
C ARG A 502 41.41 -15.64 6.82
N GLY A 503 40.13 -15.96 6.63
CA GLY A 503 39.58 -16.56 5.43
C GLY A 503 39.40 -15.60 4.25
N THR A 504 38.38 -15.92 3.45
CA THR A 504 38.04 -15.26 2.18
C THR A 504 37.67 -13.80 2.37
N ASP A 505 38.16 -12.94 1.48
CA ASP A 505 37.74 -11.53 1.42
C ASP A 505 36.28 -11.43 0.99
N PHE A 506 35.54 -10.59 1.70
CA PHE A 506 34.16 -10.23 1.40
C PHE A 506 34.10 -8.80 0.90
N THR A 507 33.28 -8.54 -0.11
CA THR A 507 32.91 -7.19 -0.54
C THR A 507 31.41 -7.17 -0.76
N SER A 508 30.70 -6.26 -0.08
CA SER A 508 29.25 -6.17 -0.18
C SER A 508 28.78 -5.70 -1.57
N SER A 509 27.66 -6.25 -2.03
CA SER A 509 26.94 -5.86 -3.26
C SER A 509 25.74 -4.96 -2.94
N THR A 510 25.96 -3.81 -2.32
CA THR A 510 24.84 -2.95 -1.87
C THR A 510 24.37 -1.94 -2.93
N VAL A 511 23.04 -1.85 -3.09
CA VAL A 511 22.33 -0.67 -3.59
C VAL A 511 22.31 0.33 -2.43
N CYS A 512 22.97 1.49 -2.60
CA CYS A 512 23.21 2.58 -1.64
C CYS A 512 24.46 2.48 -0.73
N HIS A 513 25.44 3.31 -1.12
CA HIS A 513 26.33 4.18 -0.30
C HIS A 513 27.55 3.70 0.48
N GLU A 514 28.04 2.46 0.36
CA GLU A 514 29.50 2.16 0.44
C GLU A 514 29.77 0.65 0.32
N LYS A 515 30.93 0.27 -0.25
CA LYS A 515 31.38 -1.13 -0.29
C LYS A 515 32.06 -1.48 1.04
N ILE A 516 31.43 -2.33 1.85
CA ILE A 516 32.02 -2.82 3.09
C ILE A 516 32.94 -4.00 2.75
N LYS A 517 34.20 -3.90 3.18
CA LYS A 517 35.20 -4.96 3.08
C LYS A 517 35.28 -5.72 4.40
N GLY A 518 35.27 -7.04 4.33
CA GLY A 518 35.32 -7.89 5.51
C GLY A 518 35.97 -9.24 5.23
N LYS A 519 35.96 -10.11 6.24
CA LYS A 519 36.50 -11.47 6.17
C LYS A 519 35.42 -12.47 6.57
N ILE A 520 35.24 -13.49 5.74
CA ILE A 520 34.28 -14.57 5.96
C ILE A 520 34.85 -15.57 6.97
N TYR A 521 34.02 -16.01 7.91
CA TYR A 521 34.37 -17.08 8.85
C TYR A 521 34.50 -18.45 8.17
N ASP A 522 35.02 -19.44 8.90
CA ASP A 522 35.16 -20.79 8.39
C ASP A 522 33.81 -21.49 8.16
N ASN A 523 33.87 -22.65 7.49
CA ASN A 523 32.69 -23.43 7.15
C ASN A 523 31.91 -23.88 8.39
N ARG A 524 32.56 -24.08 9.55
CA ARG A 524 31.86 -24.49 10.77
C ARG A 524 30.88 -23.42 11.21
N VAL A 525 31.31 -22.15 11.25
CA VAL A 525 30.44 -21.03 11.61
C VAL A 525 29.36 -20.80 10.54
N ASN A 526 29.74 -20.80 9.26
CA ASN A 526 28.79 -20.53 8.18
C ASN A 526 27.71 -21.61 8.01
N SER A 527 28.08 -22.89 8.18
CA SER A 527 27.11 -23.99 8.17
C SER A 527 26.10 -23.84 9.31
N TRP A 528 26.54 -23.44 10.51
CA TRP A 528 25.63 -23.20 11.63
C TRP A 528 24.60 -22.11 11.31
N PHE A 529 25.03 -20.96 10.77
CA PHE A 529 24.09 -19.91 10.35
C PHE A 529 23.17 -20.36 9.22
N THR A 530 23.69 -21.12 8.25
CA THR A 530 22.89 -21.64 7.14
C THR A 530 21.78 -22.58 7.63
N ASP A 531 22.11 -23.48 8.56
CA ASP A 531 21.16 -24.46 9.10
C ASP A 531 20.07 -23.77 9.94
N VAL A 532 20.44 -22.84 10.81
CA VAL A 532 19.49 -22.12 11.69
C VAL A 532 18.58 -21.20 10.88
N LEU A 533 19.12 -20.46 9.92
CA LEU A 533 18.34 -19.53 9.10
C LEU A 533 17.53 -20.28 8.02
N GLY A 534 17.94 -21.49 7.62
CA GLY A 534 17.29 -22.25 6.56
C GLY A 534 17.57 -21.71 5.15
N GLN A 535 18.60 -20.87 5.03
CA GLN A 535 19.08 -20.31 3.76
C GLN A 535 20.58 -20.12 3.84
N LYS A 536 21.26 -20.17 2.69
CA LYS A 536 22.72 -20.03 2.62
C LYS A 536 23.16 -18.68 3.18
N ALA A 537 23.96 -18.74 4.23
CA ALA A 537 24.38 -17.58 4.99
C ALA A 537 25.85 -17.71 5.42
N VAL A 538 26.60 -16.62 5.29
CA VAL A 538 27.98 -16.53 5.76
C VAL A 538 28.11 -15.41 6.79
N LEU A 539 28.84 -15.67 7.87
CA LEU A 539 29.17 -14.63 8.84
C LEU A 539 30.42 -13.88 8.36
N VAL A 540 30.34 -12.55 8.37
CA VAL A 540 31.43 -11.66 7.96
C VAL A 540 31.82 -10.78 9.14
N ASN A 541 33.12 -10.72 9.45
CA ASN A 541 33.68 -9.70 10.34
C ASN A 541 34.23 -8.54 9.50
N PHE A 542 33.95 -7.31 9.92
CA PHE A 542 34.46 -6.10 9.28
C PHE A 542 34.75 -5.02 10.33
N GLU A 543 35.52 -4.00 9.93
CA GLU A 543 35.70 -2.79 10.72
C GLU A 543 34.98 -1.64 10.03
N LEU A 544 34.23 -0.86 10.82
CA LEU A 544 33.67 0.39 10.35
C LEU A 544 34.77 1.47 10.34
N THR A 545 34.79 2.26 9.26
CA THR A 545 35.72 3.38 9.07
C THR A 545 35.34 4.60 9.91
N GLU A 546 34.05 4.70 10.24
CA GLU A 546 33.41 5.80 10.96
C GLU A 546 32.41 5.25 11.97
N MET A 547 32.12 6.02 13.02
CA MET A 547 31.08 5.66 13.97
C MET A 547 29.71 5.79 13.33
N LYS A 548 28.87 4.78 13.54
CA LYS A 548 27.46 4.87 13.18
C LYS A 548 26.68 5.65 14.24
N PRO A 549 25.53 6.22 13.85
CA PRO A 549 24.65 6.87 14.80
C PRO A 549 24.09 5.89 15.84
N TYR A 550 23.96 6.35 17.08
CA TYR A 550 23.39 5.60 18.19
C TYR A 550 21.90 5.86 18.33
N ARG A 551 21.13 4.81 18.62
CA ARG A 551 19.69 4.88 18.86
C ARG A 551 19.43 5.09 20.35
N CYS A 552 18.75 6.17 20.71
CA CYS A 552 18.58 6.58 22.09
C CYS A 552 17.11 6.73 22.43
N PHE A 553 16.71 6.28 23.62
CA PHE A 553 15.33 6.32 24.08
C PHE A 553 15.26 6.79 25.53
N PHE A 554 14.07 7.19 25.97
CA PHE A 554 13.80 7.65 27.32
C PHE A 554 12.78 6.74 27.99
N THR A 555 12.93 6.45 29.28
CA THR A 555 12.09 5.48 30.01
C THR A 555 10.60 5.83 29.91
N ALA A 556 10.21 7.08 30.18
CA ALA A 556 8.82 7.50 30.08
C ALA A 556 8.25 7.38 28.64
N SER A 557 9.06 7.66 27.60
CA SER A 557 8.65 7.49 26.20
C SER A 557 8.44 6.01 25.86
N LEU A 558 9.33 5.13 26.31
CA LEU A 558 9.20 3.68 26.14
C LEU A 558 7.97 3.12 26.85
N ASP A 559 7.70 3.59 28.07
CA ASP A 559 6.51 3.22 28.83
C ASP A 559 5.23 3.67 28.13
N ALA A 560 5.21 4.92 27.63
CA ALA A 560 4.08 5.48 26.90
C ALA A 560 3.72 4.66 25.66
N VAL A 561 4.71 4.15 24.92
CA VAL A 561 4.48 3.31 23.73
C VAL A 561 4.43 1.81 24.04
N GLY A 562 4.36 1.42 25.32
CA GLY A 562 4.21 0.03 25.74
C GLY A 562 5.42 -0.88 25.44
N CYS A 563 6.61 -0.29 25.30
CA CYS A 563 7.89 -0.98 25.05
C CYS A 563 8.63 -1.30 26.35
N THR A 564 7.93 -1.89 27.32
CA THR A 564 8.46 -2.15 28.67
C THR A 564 9.00 -3.56 28.85
N THR A 565 8.65 -4.48 27.96
CA THR A 565 9.14 -5.87 28.00
C THR A 565 10.49 -5.98 27.26
N PRO A 566 11.37 -6.91 27.68
CA PRO A 566 12.66 -7.11 27.01
C PRO A 566 12.55 -7.38 25.50
N SER A 567 11.59 -8.20 25.08
CA SER A 567 11.35 -8.50 23.66
C SER A 567 10.97 -7.25 22.87
N LYS A 568 10.00 -6.45 23.36
CA LYS A 568 9.58 -5.21 22.68
C LYS A 568 10.68 -4.17 22.63
N LEU A 569 11.47 -4.07 23.69
CA LEU A 569 12.62 -3.18 23.72
C LEU A 569 13.66 -3.57 22.67
N GLU A 570 13.92 -4.87 22.51
CA GLU A 570 14.84 -5.41 21.50
C GLU A 570 14.39 -5.11 20.06
N GLN A 571 13.09 -5.02 19.80
CA GLN A 571 12.57 -4.61 18.48
C GLN A 571 13.07 -3.22 18.06
N LEU A 572 13.30 -2.31 19.02
CA LEU A 572 13.78 -0.94 18.77
C LEU A 572 15.30 -0.85 18.53
N LYS A 573 16.05 -1.87 18.97
CA LYS A 573 17.51 -1.92 18.99
C LYS A 573 18.14 -0.70 19.69
N PRO A 574 17.82 -0.45 20.97
CA PRO A 574 18.37 0.70 21.70
C PRO A 574 19.89 0.57 21.80
N HIS A 575 20.60 1.69 21.77
CA HIS A 575 22.00 1.77 22.21
C HIS A 575 22.07 2.42 23.59
N PHE A 576 21.32 3.49 23.81
CA PHE A 576 21.24 4.18 25.11
C PHE A 576 19.79 4.34 25.56
N ILE A 577 19.55 4.15 26.85
CA ILE A 577 18.27 4.44 27.50
C ILE A 577 18.52 5.40 28.64
N PHE A 578 17.86 6.54 28.62
CA PHE A 578 17.96 7.59 29.64
C PHE A 578 16.72 7.60 30.54
N GLU A 579 16.93 7.86 31.84
CA GLU A 579 15.85 8.05 32.80
C GLU A 579 15.13 9.37 32.50
N SER A 580 13.82 9.32 32.30
CA SER A 580 12.92 10.48 32.20
C SER A 580 11.59 10.16 32.88
N ASP A 581 10.99 11.17 33.51
CA ASP A 581 9.63 11.15 34.05
C ASP A 581 8.59 11.73 33.07
N GLN A 582 9.04 12.37 32.00
CA GLN A 582 8.20 12.94 30.96
C GLN A 582 8.33 12.18 29.64
N PRO A 583 7.22 11.68 29.08
CA PRO A 583 7.24 11.03 27.79
C PRO A 583 7.49 12.04 26.67
N PHE A 584 8.23 11.60 25.66
CA PHE A 584 8.54 12.33 24.43
C PHE A 584 9.35 13.62 24.61
N ILE A 585 10.14 13.71 25.69
CA ILE A 585 11.02 14.84 25.94
C ILE A 585 12.09 15.05 24.86
N GLU A 586 12.44 13.98 24.13
CA GLU A 586 13.32 14.01 22.97
C GLU A 586 12.83 14.92 21.81
N ASP A 587 11.56 15.30 21.83
CA ASP A 587 10.92 16.03 20.74
C ASP A 587 11.48 17.44 20.53
N SER A 588 11.92 18.10 21.61
CA SER A 588 12.50 19.44 21.57
C SER A 588 13.98 19.46 21.19
N TRP A 589 14.64 18.30 21.08
CA TRP A 589 16.10 18.19 21.04
C TRP A 589 16.72 18.10 19.64
N GLN A 590 15.94 18.27 18.56
CA GLN A 590 16.45 18.14 17.20
C GLN A 590 17.57 19.13 16.88
N GLN A 591 18.65 18.65 16.26
CA GLN A 591 19.80 19.47 15.83
C GLN A 591 20.53 20.22 16.95
N SER A 592 20.55 19.63 18.14
CA SER A 592 21.25 20.17 19.30
C SER A 592 22.51 19.35 19.62
N ASP A 593 23.52 20.00 20.20
CA ASP A 593 24.68 19.30 20.75
C ASP A 593 24.41 18.95 22.22
N ARG A 594 24.88 17.77 22.63
CA ARG A 594 24.66 17.17 23.94
C ARG A 594 25.94 16.56 24.46
N ILE A 595 26.15 16.64 25.76
CA ILE A 595 27.36 16.10 26.39
C ILE A 595 26.95 14.97 27.33
N LEU A 596 27.44 13.77 27.06
CA LEU A 596 27.26 12.62 27.93
C LEU A 596 28.48 12.44 28.84
N GLY A 597 28.26 12.49 30.14
CA GLY A 597 29.34 12.48 31.12
C GLY A 597 30.16 13.77 31.05
N GLU A 598 31.48 13.65 31.19
CA GLU A 598 32.37 14.81 31.25
C GLU A 598 32.78 15.35 29.86
N ASP A 599 32.90 14.47 28.84
CA ASP A 599 33.57 14.83 27.59
C ASP A 599 33.09 14.08 26.33
N LEU A 600 31.99 13.33 26.38
CA LEU A 600 31.45 12.64 25.20
C LEU A 600 30.42 13.54 24.49
N ASN A 601 30.89 14.34 23.54
CA ASN A 601 30.03 15.22 22.76
C ASN A 601 29.27 14.45 21.66
N PHE A 602 27.95 14.52 21.69
CA PHE A 602 27.05 13.96 20.69
C PHE A 602 26.21 15.06 20.07
N ARG A 603 26.00 15.00 18.77
CA ARG A 603 25.00 15.81 18.07
C ARG A 603 23.72 15.00 17.89
N VAL A 604 22.59 15.57 18.27
CA VAL A 604 21.27 15.04 17.93
C VAL A 604 21.02 15.28 16.44
N SER A 605 21.09 14.22 15.64
CA SER A 605 20.88 14.26 14.19
C SER A 605 19.41 14.48 13.86
N ARG A 606 18.54 13.64 14.41
CA ARG A 606 17.09 13.61 14.16
C ARG A 606 16.39 12.73 15.19
N LEU A 607 15.06 12.74 15.16
CA LEU A 607 14.26 11.68 15.77
C LEU A 607 14.40 10.37 15.00
N LEU A 608 14.28 9.24 15.68
CA LEU A 608 14.32 7.93 15.05
C LEU A 608 12.97 7.62 14.39
N PRO A 609 12.91 7.45 13.05
CA PRO A 609 11.68 6.98 12.40
C PRO A 609 11.41 5.53 12.79
N ALA A 610 10.14 5.18 12.96
CA ALA A 610 9.74 3.82 13.20
C ALA A 610 10.09 2.96 11.98
N SER A 611 10.94 1.95 12.19
CA SER A 611 11.40 1.07 11.12
C SER A 611 10.53 -0.16 11.01
N THR A 612 10.31 -0.66 9.79
CA THR A 612 9.64 -1.94 9.57
C THR A 612 10.42 -3.14 10.13
N GLU A 613 11.72 -3.00 10.42
CA GLU A 613 12.48 -4.01 11.19
C GLU A 613 12.00 -4.15 12.64
N ALA A 614 11.41 -3.10 13.22
CA ALA A 614 10.84 -3.13 14.56
C ALA A 614 9.50 -3.87 14.60
N MET A 615 8.94 -4.23 13.44
CA MET A 615 7.73 -5.04 13.30
C MET A 615 8.03 -6.54 13.31
N ILE A 616 9.27 -6.97 13.53
CA ILE A 616 9.60 -8.39 13.66
C ILE A 616 9.68 -8.73 15.14
N ASP A 617 8.87 -9.68 15.59
CA ASP A 617 8.89 -10.17 16.96
C ASP A 617 10.22 -10.89 17.22
N CYS A 618 10.91 -10.51 18.29
CA CYS A 618 12.25 -11.04 18.59
C CYS A 618 12.22 -12.42 19.25
N GLU A 619 11.05 -12.93 19.66
CA GLU A 619 10.91 -14.29 20.18
C GLU A 619 10.52 -15.26 19.06
N THR A 620 9.56 -14.89 18.20
CA THR A 620 9.01 -15.79 17.17
C THR A 620 9.63 -15.58 15.78
N GLY A 621 10.10 -14.36 15.48
CA GLY A 621 10.50 -13.96 14.13
C GLY A 621 9.31 -13.68 13.20
N GLU A 622 8.09 -13.60 13.73
CA GLU A 622 6.89 -13.27 12.96
C GLU A 622 6.71 -11.75 12.83
N GLU A 623 6.02 -11.32 11.78
CA GLU A 623 5.67 -9.92 11.60
C GLU A 623 4.49 -9.54 12.52
N VAL A 624 4.68 -8.49 13.30
CA VAL A 624 3.75 -7.94 14.29
C VAL A 624 3.59 -6.44 14.09
N THR A 625 2.44 -5.89 14.48
CA THR A 625 2.16 -4.45 14.33
C THR A 625 2.71 -3.60 15.48
N GLU A 626 3.12 -4.22 16.59
CA GLU A 626 3.74 -3.54 17.73
C GLU A 626 5.29 -3.54 17.60
N PRO A 627 5.99 -2.48 18.04
CA PRO A 627 5.46 -1.32 18.76
C PRO A 627 4.99 -0.17 17.87
N LEU A 628 5.08 -0.31 16.53
CA LEU A 628 4.70 0.73 15.57
C LEU A 628 3.30 1.26 15.82
N ARG A 629 2.32 0.36 16.02
CA ARG A 629 0.94 0.73 16.32
C ARG A 629 0.83 1.58 17.59
N SER A 630 1.45 1.17 18.70
CA SER A 630 1.46 1.96 19.94
C SER A 630 2.14 3.32 19.77
N ILE A 631 3.24 3.40 19.02
CA ILE A 631 3.90 4.68 18.70
C ILE A 631 2.94 5.59 17.92
N CYS A 632 2.22 5.05 16.94
CA CYS A 632 1.25 5.82 16.17
C CYS A 632 0.10 6.32 17.04
N LEU A 633 -0.42 5.48 17.95
CA LEU A 633 -1.56 5.81 18.81
C LEU A 633 -1.21 6.85 19.88
N VAL A 634 -0.06 6.69 20.53
CA VAL A 634 0.30 7.50 21.71
C VAL A 634 1.09 8.75 21.33
N HIS A 635 1.85 8.71 20.22
CA HIS A 635 2.71 9.81 19.76
C HIS A 635 2.25 10.44 18.42
N GLY A 636 0.97 10.28 18.08
CA GLY A 636 0.39 10.54 16.75
C GLY A 636 0.37 11.98 16.22
N GLY A 637 1.15 12.93 16.75
CA GLY A 637 1.11 14.34 16.29
C GLY A 637 1.98 14.68 15.08
N ARG A 638 2.45 13.71 14.28
CA ARG A 638 3.61 13.88 13.39
C ARG A 638 3.46 13.24 12.01
N ARG A 639 4.15 13.82 11.02
CA ARG A 639 4.17 13.36 9.60
C ARG A 639 4.61 11.90 9.41
N SER A 640 5.37 11.35 10.36
CA SER A 640 5.84 9.96 10.37
C SER A 640 5.98 9.50 11.82
N PRO A 641 5.62 8.26 12.17
CA PRO A 641 5.76 7.75 13.53
C PRO A 641 7.24 7.68 13.86
N ALA A 642 7.67 8.48 14.83
CA ALA A 642 9.07 8.62 15.22
C ALA A 642 9.17 9.01 16.70
N PHE A 643 10.05 8.35 17.44
CA PHE A 643 10.34 8.64 18.84
C PHE A 643 11.74 8.13 19.19
N GLY A 644 12.35 8.66 20.24
CA GLY A 644 13.78 8.52 20.48
C GLY A 644 14.66 9.35 19.54
N LEU A 645 15.96 9.36 19.82
CA LEU A 645 16.96 10.20 19.17
C LEU A 645 18.03 9.39 18.45
N GLU A 646 18.46 9.93 17.31
CA GLU A 646 19.67 9.51 16.63
C GLU A 646 20.83 10.40 17.09
N LEU A 647 21.76 9.86 17.88
CA LEU A 647 22.96 10.57 18.34
C LEU A 647 24.17 10.26 17.46
N VAL A 648 24.83 11.29 16.95
CA VAL A 648 26.06 11.18 16.16
C VAL A 648 27.22 11.67 17.02
N ALA A 649 28.27 10.87 17.16
CA ALA A 649 29.45 11.28 17.92
C ALA A 649 30.16 12.47 17.27
N GLY A 650 30.33 13.56 18.02
CA GLY A 650 31.13 14.73 17.63
C GLY A 650 32.63 14.57 17.91
N PHE A 651 33.09 13.34 18.20
CA PHE A 651 34.47 13.02 18.55
C PHE A 651 34.93 11.74 17.86
N VAL A 652 36.25 11.59 17.70
CA VAL A 652 36.87 10.37 17.19
C VAL A 652 37.96 9.91 18.18
N PRO A 653 37.75 8.80 18.91
CA PRO A 653 38.74 8.24 19.83
C PRO A 653 40.01 7.83 19.08
N SER A 654 41.16 8.11 19.68
CA SER A 654 42.43 7.64 19.16
C SER A 654 42.68 6.19 19.61
N ARG A 655 43.46 5.41 18.84
CA ARG A 655 43.85 4.06 19.28
C ARG A 655 44.66 4.04 20.59
N LYS A 656 45.36 5.14 20.91
CA LYS A 656 46.20 5.25 22.11
C LYS A 656 45.40 5.70 23.34
N ASN A 657 44.37 6.52 23.13
CA ASN A 657 43.48 7.05 24.17
C ASN A 657 42.03 6.73 23.75
N PRO A 658 41.51 5.52 24.03
CA PRO A 658 40.09 5.23 23.88
C PRO A 658 39.29 6.09 24.86
N LYS A 659 38.06 6.46 24.48
CA LYS A 659 37.13 7.10 25.41
C LYS A 659 36.37 6.03 26.20
N GLU A 660 35.84 6.40 27.36
CA GLU A 660 35.06 5.49 28.21
C GLU A 660 33.65 6.04 28.43
N LEU A 661 32.67 5.18 28.21
CA LEU A 661 31.28 5.41 28.60
C LEU A 661 31.09 4.85 30.00
N LYS A 662 30.64 5.67 30.95
CA LYS A 662 30.29 5.20 32.30
C LYS A 662 28.77 5.07 32.43
N LEU A 663 28.27 3.94 32.90
CA LEU A 663 26.85 3.80 33.22
C LEU A 663 26.46 4.79 34.33
N GLY A 664 25.25 5.35 34.26
CA GLY A 664 24.83 6.41 35.16
C GLY A 664 25.41 7.80 34.85
N SER A 665 26.21 7.95 33.77
CA SER A 665 26.62 9.27 33.28
C SER A 665 25.40 10.13 32.96
N ILE A 666 25.55 11.43 33.16
CA ILE A 666 24.51 12.41 32.92
C ILE A 666 24.64 12.98 31.50
N LEU A 667 23.54 13.02 30.76
CA LEU A 667 23.40 13.66 29.47
C LEU A 667 22.90 15.09 29.68
N HIS A 668 23.72 16.07 29.34
CA HIS A 668 23.41 17.50 29.36
C HIS A 668 23.02 18.00 27.97
#